data_AF-A0A321L859-F1
#
_entry.id   AF-A0A321L859-F1
#
_cell.length_a   1.000
_cell.length_b   1.000
_cell.length_c   1.000
_cell.angle_alpha   90.00
_cell.angle_beta   90.00
_cell.angle_gamma   90.00
#
_symmetry.space_group_name_H-M   'P 1'
#
loop_
_entity.id
_entity.type
_entity.pdbx_description
1 polymer ?
#
loop_
_entity_poly.entity_id
_entity_poly.type
_entity_poly.pdbx_seq_one_letter_code
_entity_poly.pdbx_strand_id
1 'polypeptide(L)'
;MSPSDTEKNVIEKTLIETSAGKIDGQKSQIVNDVAKAITRIPFTSLPQIQVKSAPSSTQLAGGLGGAIGSDLRRAHNQLIFVEFGGKLSSLNLFKPAVVISSGITVLKGTWTFNLDTGVQGGPSPDLWWDQETNVLRQMVPQGNARITNIGVANFNSVTADVLQKLPYSTTPINGNNDPANRLVPGDVFAVFTNQGNFAKVEVLQYGYNLTIQWTTYHLLPAYSVLGTGYQQPEDVKLSGDDVHAYVSERTGDLLRVSLANADRAHASVVSSGMTAPQQIFLDEAHHAAYVVEFAASGRLLRIDLNNGQQTVLLSKLDHAVGLLLSGDLQSAYISEQTPGADKGRVSCFTLSNGTRTPLITGLTAPFFLTWEDPATETTILVPERDPANRIIRINVSTLAHNVVANGVPFRPSSVDVTHPGEILICCDQVIDEVEFQPVIFQPTGPLLMGIGSIPFDKVTVAGLADTSVDPTYFYQVKNTPFGGTLPLTVNHLRAFQDGAAFYRIWVDAAFRNDSWSDEKWNGLHYVPQLTAPVTVAGKAGFYPVHPLNELFLWLHPALGGLVDSTNLSNGLHTIRLEFVNAAGGPVEFSAPLTILIDNNKCVATIATPTLNGLSADPTCGMLKYAAKNNDLVKMAFTASQPNGFATYSFQLIKGVNPLPLPQPTGGPVSGVVSPLSDTVAHLMGACNTAGFAEEVYVAAMANNGWGRQSQYDASAAIAFVLAP
;
A
#
# COMPACT_ATOMS: atom_id res chain seq x y z
N MET A 1 39.21 33.49 -25.15
CA MET A 1 37.83 32.97 -25.18
C MET A 1 37.87 31.60 -24.51
N SER A 2 36.92 31.32 -23.62
CA SER A 2 36.83 30.14 -22.74
C SER A 2 35.35 29.71 -22.62
N PRO A 3 34.99 28.56 -22.01
CA PRO A 3 35.79 27.40 -21.56
C PRO A 3 35.63 26.24 -22.58
N SER A 4 35.58 24.91 -22.33
CA SER A 4 35.70 24.04 -21.13
C SER A 4 36.10 22.60 -21.51
N ASP A 5 36.69 21.86 -20.59
CA ASP A 5 37.01 20.42 -20.65
C ASP A 5 35.79 19.50 -20.45
N THR A 6 35.89 18.20 -20.80
CA THR A 6 35.81 17.09 -19.81
C THR A 6 36.37 15.77 -20.39
N GLU A 7 36.92 14.93 -19.52
CA GLU A 7 37.66 13.70 -19.83
C GLU A 7 36.79 12.44 -20.00
N LYS A 8 37.36 11.38 -20.61
CA LYS A 8 37.12 9.97 -20.22
C LYS A 8 38.16 9.03 -20.82
N ASN A 9 38.91 8.31 -19.98
CA ASN A 9 39.79 7.20 -20.39
C ASN A 9 40.11 6.28 -19.18
N VAL A 10 40.77 5.13 -19.45
CA VAL A 10 41.25 4.07 -18.51
C VAL A 10 40.19 2.98 -18.13
N ILE A 11 40.30 1.64 -18.36
CA ILE A 11 41.36 0.58 -18.42
C ILE A 11 41.44 -0.22 -17.09
N GLU A 12 41.43 -1.56 -17.00
CA GLU A 12 41.60 -2.67 -17.98
C GLU A 12 40.98 -4.05 -17.55
N LYS A 13 41.00 -5.05 -18.47
CA LYS A 13 41.16 -6.54 -18.29
C LYS A 13 40.43 -7.33 -17.18
N THR A 14 39.98 -8.54 -17.59
CA THR A 14 40.44 -9.82 -16.99
C THR A 14 40.44 -10.93 -18.05
N LEU A 15 41.49 -11.75 -18.11
CA LEU A 15 41.58 -12.95 -18.97
C LEU A 15 41.00 -14.18 -18.27
N ILE A 16 40.46 -15.13 -19.05
CA ILE A 16 40.62 -16.57 -18.75
C ILE A 16 41.00 -17.28 -20.06
N GLU A 17 42.14 -17.96 -20.07
CA GLU A 17 42.55 -18.85 -21.15
C GLU A 17 41.94 -20.24 -20.96
N THR A 18 41.59 -20.93 -22.06
CA THR A 18 41.72 -22.40 -22.10
C THR A 18 41.96 -22.88 -23.53
N SER A 19 43.19 -23.32 -23.77
CA SER A 19 43.64 -24.35 -24.71
C SER A 19 42.76 -24.78 -25.92
N ALA A 20 43.42 -24.71 -27.07
CA ALA A 20 43.41 -25.68 -28.17
C ALA A 20 42.31 -25.63 -29.25
N GLY A 21 42.78 -25.64 -30.51
CA GLY A 21 42.08 -26.29 -31.62
C GLY A 21 41.34 -25.36 -32.58
N LYS A 22 41.88 -25.21 -33.78
CA LYS A 22 41.16 -24.68 -34.96
C LYS A 22 39.80 -25.38 -35.13
N ILE A 23 38.67 -24.66 -35.07
CA ILE A 23 37.59 -24.59 -36.08
C ILE A 23 36.75 -23.35 -35.74
N ASP A 24 36.85 -22.26 -36.52
CA ASP A 24 35.65 -21.40 -36.74
C ASP A 24 35.77 -20.50 -37.98
N GLY A 25 35.28 -21.00 -39.11
CA GLY A 25 35.04 -20.20 -40.31
C GLY A 25 33.58 -19.76 -40.47
N GLN A 26 32.67 -20.12 -39.56
CA GLN A 26 31.22 -20.01 -39.77
C GLN A 26 30.52 -19.05 -38.79
N LYS A 27 30.99 -18.86 -37.56
CA LYS A 27 30.38 -17.88 -36.64
C LYS A 27 30.56 -16.42 -37.09
N SER A 28 31.69 -16.10 -37.75
CA SER A 28 31.94 -14.74 -38.28
C SER A 28 30.90 -14.31 -39.32
N GLN A 29 30.35 -15.25 -40.09
CA GLN A 29 29.37 -14.94 -41.13
C GLN A 29 27.96 -14.75 -40.53
N ILE A 30 27.56 -15.62 -39.59
CA ILE A 30 26.27 -15.51 -38.88
C ILE A 30 26.14 -14.18 -38.11
N VAL A 31 27.21 -13.74 -37.42
CA VAL A 31 27.19 -12.45 -36.70
C VAL A 31 27.04 -11.25 -37.66
N ASN A 32 27.69 -11.30 -38.82
CA ASN A 32 27.58 -10.23 -39.84
C ASN A 32 26.23 -10.21 -40.56
N ASP A 33 25.62 -11.38 -40.79
CA ASP A 33 24.30 -11.46 -41.43
C ASP A 33 23.18 -11.03 -40.47
N VAL A 34 23.28 -11.33 -39.17
CA VAL A 34 22.38 -10.78 -38.13
C VAL A 34 22.53 -9.26 -38.03
N ALA A 35 23.75 -8.71 -38.05
CA ALA A 35 23.97 -7.26 -38.03
C ALA A 35 23.38 -6.54 -39.26
N LYS A 36 23.39 -7.18 -40.43
CA LYS A 36 22.74 -6.67 -41.66
C LYS A 36 21.23 -6.82 -41.67
N ALA A 37 20.67 -7.82 -40.99
CA ALA A 37 19.22 -7.98 -40.84
C ALA A 37 18.61 -6.87 -39.97
N ILE A 38 19.30 -6.48 -38.88
CA ILE A 38 18.84 -5.45 -37.93
C ILE A 38 18.79 -4.04 -38.55
N THR A 39 19.56 -3.76 -39.61
CA THR A 39 19.70 -2.42 -40.21
C THR A 39 18.80 -2.16 -41.43
N ARG A 40 17.82 -3.04 -41.73
CA ARG A 40 16.96 -2.92 -42.94
C ARG A 40 15.45 -3.10 -42.73
N ILE A 41 14.94 -3.02 -41.50
CA ILE A 41 13.49 -2.97 -41.25
C ILE A 41 13.06 -1.49 -41.19
N PRO A 42 12.24 -0.99 -42.14
CA PRO A 42 11.68 0.35 -42.03
C PRO A 42 10.69 0.41 -40.86
N PHE A 43 10.85 1.40 -39.98
CA PHE A 43 9.94 1.67 -38.86
C PHE A 43 8.61 2.31 -39.34
N THR A 44 7.85 1.58 -40.15
CA THR A 44 6.46 1.91 -40.49
C THR A 44 5.60 0.65 -40.51
N SER A 45 4.46 0.69 -39.81
CA SER A 45 3.41 -0.35 -39.76
C SER A 45 3.73 -1.70 -39.07
N LEU A 46 4.29 -1.67 -37.85
CA LEU A 46 3.83 -2.63 -36.84
C LEU A 46 2.49 -2.12 -36.26
N PRO A 47 1.48 -2.97 -36.06
CA PRO A 47 0.28 -2.55 -35.34
C PRO A 47 0.69 -2.21 -33.91
N GLN A 48 0.51 -0.95 -33.51
CA GLN A 48 0.51 -0.63 -32.09
C GLN A 48 -0.64 -1.40 -31.47
N ILE A 49 -0.34 -2.43 -30.69
CA ILE A 49 -1.25 -2.88 -29.64
C ILE A 49 -1.23 -1.76 -28.60
N GLN A 50 -2.02 -0.72 -28.87
CA GLN A 50 -2.42 0.25 -27.87
C GLN A 50 -3.23 -0.53 -26.83
N VAL A 51 -2.55 -1.04 -25.80
CA VAL A 51 -3.20 -1.24 -24.50
C VAL A 51 -3.48 0.15 -23.94
N LYS A 52 -4.46 0.83 -24.54
CA LYS A 52 -5.27 1.78 -23.82
C LYS A 52 -6.09 0.93 -22.86
N SER A 53 -5.55 0.68 -21.67
CA SER A 53 -6.41 0.75 -20.49
C SER A 53 -7.02 2.16 -20.53
N ALA A 54 -8.23 2.26 -21.06
CA ALA A 54 -9.03 3.43 -20.77
C ALA A 54 -9.16 3.45 -19.23
N PRO A 55 -8.90 4.59 -18.57
CA PRO A 55 -9.06 4.66 -17.13
C PRO A 55 -10.50 4.23 -16.79
N SER A 56 -10.65 3.31 -15.84
CA SER A 56 -11.98 2.84 -15.46
C SER A 56 -12.70 3.98 -14.76
N SER A 57 -13.88 4.31 -15.27
CA SER A 57 -14.76 5.37 -14.80
C SER A 57 -16.00 4.73 -14.18
N THR A 58 -16.29 5.11 -12.94
CA THR A 58 -17.44 4.63 -12.17
C THR A 58 -18.27 5.82 -11.71
N GLN A 59 -19.47 5.96 -12.28
CA GLN A 59 -20.42 6.96 -11.84
C GLN A 59 -20.92 6.65 -10.41
N LEU A 60 -20.58 7.50 -9.44
CA LEU A 60 -20.98 7.35 -8.04
C LEU A 60 -22.32 8.05 -7.73
N ALA A 61 -22.63 9.14 -8.43
CA ALA A 61 -23.86 9.91 -8.26
C ALA A 61 -24.39 10.47 -9.60
N GLY A 62 -25.69 10.77 -9.67
CA GLY A 62 -26.33 11.27 -10.89
C GLY A 62 -27.56 12.12 -10.60
N GLY A 63 -27.96 12.96 -11.57
CA GLY A 63 -29.11 13.86 -11.44
C GLY A 63 -28.83 15.09 -10.57
N LEU A 64 -27.56 15.48 -10.43
CA LEU A 64 -27.11 16.61 -9.62
C LEU A 64 -27.44 17.95 -10.31
N GLY A 65 -27.63 18.99 -9.51
CA GLY A 65 -27.94 20.35 -9.96
C GLY A 65 -26.73 21.18 -10.39
N GLY A 66 -25.73 20.58 -11.04
CA GLY A 66 -24.49 21.25 -11.44
C GLY A 66 -23.39 21.16 -10.38
N ALA A 67 -22.84 19.98 -10.12
CA ALA A 67 -21.67 19.79 -9.26
C ALA A 67 -20.46 20.56 -9.82
N ILE A 68 -19.89 21.49 -9.03
CA ILE A 68 -18.75 22.33 -9.43
C ILE A 68 -17.54 22.05 -8.54
N GLY A 69 -17.40 22.76 -7.41
CA GLY A 69 -16.28 22.62 -6.49
C GLY A 69 -16.54 21.66 -5.35
N SER A 70 -15.46 21.19 -4.76
CA SER A 70 -15.47 20.10 -3.79
C SER A 70 -14.22 20.04 -2.94
N ASP A 71 -14.31 19.31 -1.84
CA ASP A 71 -13.21 19.00 -0.94
C ASP A 71 -13.42 17.65 -0.24
N LEU A 72 -12.33 16.96 0.09
CA LEU A 72 -12.37 15.64 0.69
C LEU A 72 -12.34 15.70 2.23
N ARG A 73 -13.45 15.28 2.83
CA ARG A 73 -13.58 15.06 4.27
C ARG A 73 -12.94 13.72 4.67
N ARG A 74 -11.61 13.65 4.57
CA ARG A 74 -10.83 12.39 4.61
C ARG A 74 -11.12 11.52 5.83
N ALA A 75 -11.25 12.09 7.03
CA ALA A 75 -11.56 11.35 8.25
C ALA A 75 -12.93 10.63 8.23
N HIS A 76 -13.83 11.07 7.34
CA HIS A 76 -15.20 10.56 7.19
C HIS A 76 -15.43 9.80 5.88
N ASN A 77 -14.40 9.65 5.02
CA ASN A 77 -14.51 9.08 3.66
C ASN A 77 -15.69 9.67 2.87
N GLN A 78 -15.78 11.00 2.85
CA GLN A 78 -16.91 11.74 2.32
C GLN A 78 -16.41 12.88 1.44
N LEU A 79 -16.91 12.98 0.21
CA LEU A 79 -16.74 14.15 -0.64
C LEU A 79 -17.79 15.19 -0.25
N ILE A 80 -17.37 16.41 0.06
CA ILE A 80 -18.26 17.56 0.24
C ILE A 80 -18.17 18.41 -1.01
N PHE A 81 -19.31 18.76 -1.62
CA PHE A 81 -19.33 19.46 -2.90
C PHE A 81 -20.53 20.40 -3.02
N VAL A 82 -20.40 21.43 -3.85
CA VAL A 82 -21.49 22.37 -4.14
C VAL A 82 -22.17 22.03 -5.47
N GLU A 83 -23.49 22.18 -5.48
CA GLU A 83 -24.30 22.18 -6.69
C GLU A 83 -24.71 23.61 -7.04
N PHE A 84 -24.36 24.08 -8.24
CA PHE A 84 -24.67 25.41 -8.78
C PHE A 84 -26.15 25.80 -8.68
N GLY A 85 -27.04 24.80 -8.72
CA GLY A 85 -28.47 24.91 -8.44
C GLY A 85 -28.84 25.29 -6.99
N GLY A 86 -27.86 25.61 -6.15
CA GLY A 86 -28.06 26.23 -4.84
C GLY A 86 -28.01 25.28 -3.65
N LYS A 87 -27.18 24.23 -3.71
CA LYS A 87 -27.01 23.26 -2.61
C LYS A 87 -25.56 23.11 -2.17
N LEU A 88 -25.40 22.78 -0.89
CA LEU A 88 -24.21 22.11 -0.36
C LEU A 88 -24.58 20.64 -0.11
N SER A 89 -23.82 19.73 -0.71
CA SER A 89 -24.12 18.31 -0.77
C SER A 89 -22.93 17.46 -0.32
N SER A 90 -23.20 16.21 -0.01
CA SER A 90 -22.19 15.22 0.36
C SER A 90 -22.40 13.90 -0.38
N LEU A 91 -21.28 13.20 -0.62
CA LEU A 91 -21.25 11.85 -1.14
C LEU A 91 -20.38 11.00 -0.22
N ASN A 92 -20.99 10.02 0.44
CA ASN A 92 -20.27 9.01 1.21
C ASN A 92 -19.63 8.00 0.26
N LEU A 93 -18.30 7.89 0.27
CA LEU A 93 -17.56 6.99 -0.61
C LEU A 93 -17.78 5.51 -0.23
N PHE A 94 -18.07 5.26 1.05
CA PHE A 94 -18.62 3.99 1.52
C PHE A 94 -20.10 4.18 1.90
N LYS A 95 -21.00 3.43 1.27
CA LYS A 95 -22.44 3.48 1.56
C LYS A 95 -22.71 2.95 2.97
N PRO A 96 -23.28 3.76 3.89
CA PRO A 96 -23.73 3.26 5.18
C PRO A 96 -24.83 2.22 4.99
N ALA A 97 -24.92 1.25 5.90
CA ALA A 97 -25.92 0.18 5.82
C ALA A 97 -26.60 -0.04 7.16
N VAL A 98 -27.90 -0.33 7.14
CA VAL A 98 -28.71 -0.66 8.32
C VAL A 98 -29.19 -2.10 8.24
N VAL A 99 -29.18 -2.82 9.36
CA VAL A 99 -29.76 -4.17 9.43
C VAL A 99 -31.28 -4.04 9.48
N ILE A 100 -31.96 -4.64 8.51
CA ILE A 100 -33.44 -4.65 8.45
C ILE A 100 -34.05 -5.97 8.91
N SER A 101 -33.27 -7.06 8.90
CA SER A 101 -33.70 -8.40 9.31
C SER A 101 -32.48 -9.24 9.67
N SER A 102 -32.59 -10.05 10.71
CA SER A 102 -31.55 -11.00 11.12
C SER A 102 -32.14 -12.06 12.05
N GLY A 103 -31.53 -13.24 12.10
CA GLY A 103 -31.92 -14.27 13.04
C GLY A 103 -31.25 -15.62 12.80
N ILE A 104 -31.72 -16.62 13.53
CA ILE A 104 -31.41 -18.04 13.34
C ILE A 104 -32.73 -18.80 13.18
N THR A 105 -32.82 -19.69 12.19
CA THR A 105 -34.05 -20.47 11.93
C THR A 105 -33.74 -21.81 11.28
N VAL A 106 -34.72 -22.71 11.29
CA VAL A 106 -34.66 -24.01 10.59
C VAL A 106 -35.44 -23.87 9.28
N LEU A 107 -34.74 -23.63 8.17
CA LEU A 107 -35.31 -23.62 6.82
C LEU A 107 -35.67 -25.04 6.40
N LYS A 108 -36.98 -25.31 6.27
CA LYS A 108 -37.50 -26.64 5.98
C LYS A 108 -37.20 -27.06 4.54
N GLY A 109 -36.98 -28.36 4.33
CA GLY A 109 -36.88 -28.94 3.00
C GLY A 109 -38.13 -28.66 2.16
N THR A 110 -37.93 -28.24 0.91
CA THR A 110 -38.91 -27.69 -0.05
C THR A 110 -39.59 -26.37 0.32
N TRP A 111 -39.15 -25.65 1.36
CA TRP A 111 -39.74 -24.36 1.74
C TRP A 111 -38.95 -23.17 1.21
N THR A 112 -39.68 -22.09 0.92
CA THR A 112 -39.12 -20.80 0.52
C THR A 112 -38.84 -19.91 1.74
N PHE A 113 -37.92 -18.95 1.59
CA PHE A 113 -37.54 -18.01 2.64
C PHE A 113 -37.45 -16.58 2.10
N ASN A 114 -38.03 -15.62 2.82
CA ASN A 114 -37.83 -14.19 2.59
C ASN A 114 -36.83 -13.66 3.64
N LEU A 115 -35.67 -13.20 3.18
CA LEU A 115 -34.55 -12.73 4.01
C LEU A 115 -34.81 -11.32 4.56
N ASP A 116 -35.58 -10.51 3.86
CA ASP A 116 -35.97 -9.16 4.31
C ASP A 116 -36.91 -9.18 5.53
N THR A 117 -37.64 -10.28 5.77
CA THR A 117 -38.65 -10.42 6.85
C THR A 117 -38.41 -11.58 7.80
N GLY A 118 -37.57 -12.56 7.42
CA GLY A 118 -37.32 -13.78 8.20
C GLY A 118 -38.44 -14.83 8.12
N VAL A 119 -39.39 -14.68 7.18
CA VAL A 119 -40.59 -15.53 7.07
C VAL A 119 -40.38 -16.67 6.07
N GLN A 120 -40.79 -17.89 6.45
CA GLN A 120 -40.80 -19.06 5.56
C GLN A 120 -42.16 -19.22 4.88
N GLY A 121 -42.19 -19.59 3.59
CA GLY A 121 -43.44 -19.82 2.86
C GLY A 121 -44.31 -18.57 2.65
N GLY A 122 -43.76 -17.38 2.88
CA GLY A 122 -44.43 -16.09 2.70
C GLY A 122 -44.43 -15.61 1.24
N PRO A 123 -45.10 -14.48 0.95
CA PRO A 123 -45.04 -13.83 -0.36
C PRO A 123 -43.62 -13.28 -0.65
N SER A 124 -43.28 -13.15 -1.93
CA SER A 124 -42.00 -12.63 -2.42
C SER A 124 -40.75 -13.25 -1.73
N PRO A 125 -40.59 -14.58 -1.72
CA PRO A 125 -39.39 -15.20 -1.17
C PRO A 125 -38.16 -14.87 -2.00
N ASP A 126 -37.00 -14.82 -1.34
CA ASP A 126 -35.68 -14.62 -1.96
C ASP A 126 -34.98 -15.94 -2.28
N LEU A 127 -35.29 -16.98 -1.50
CA LEU A 127 -34.68 -18.30 -1.58
C LEU A 127 -35.72 -19.40 -1.59
N TRP A 128 -35.36 -20.53 -2.18
CA TRP A 128 -36.03 -21.81 -2.04
C TRP A 128 -35.01 -22.90 -1.75
N TRP A 129 -35.19 -23.62 -0.63
CA TRP A 129 -34.39 -24.79 -0.31
C TRP A 129 -35.04 -26.02 -0.94
N ASP A 130 -34.70 -26.29 -2.19
CA ASP A 130 -35.32 -27.32 -2.99
C ASP A 130 -34.76 -28.72 -2.63
N GLN A 131 -35.66 -29.69 -2.52
CA GLN A 131 -35.35 -31.11 -2.29
C GLN A 131 -35.92 -31.89 -3.48
N GLU A 132 -35.18 -31.92 -4.58
CA GLU A 132 -35.57 -32.62 -5.81
C GLU A 132 -35.74 -34.13 -5.56
N THR A 133 -34.84 -34.71 -4.76
CA THR A 133 -34.90 -36.11 -4.33
C THR A 133 -34.32 -36.26 -2.91
N ASN A 134 -34.22 -37.50 -2.42
CA ASN A 134 -33.55 -37.79 -1.14
C ASN A 134 -32.07 -37.38 -1.10
N VAL A 135 -31.43 -37.18 -2.26
CA VAL A 135 -29.99 -36.84 -2.37
C VAL A 135 -29.70 -35.58 -3.20
N LEU A 136 -30.55 -35.23 -4.18
CA LEU A 136 -30.40 -34.02 -5.00
C LEU A 136 -31.11 -32.84 -4.33
N ARG A 137 -30.39 -31.73 -4.13
CA ARG A 137 -30.85 -30.56 -3.37
C ARG A 137 -30.11 -29.31 -3.84
N GLN A 138 -30.76 -28.15 -3.76
CA GLN A 138 -30.15 -26.88 -4.17
C GLN A 138 -30.77 -25.68 -3.44
N MET A 139 -29.97 -24.63 -3.24
CA MET A 139 -30.47 -23.33 -2.81
C MET A 139 -30.73 -22.47 -4.05
N VAL A 140 -32.00 -22.30 -4.39
CA VAL A 140 -32.45 -21.62 -5.61
C VAL A 140 -32.86 -20.18 -5.29
N PRO A 141 -32.27 -19.15 -5.91
CA PRO A 141 -32.76 -17.78 -5.76
C PRO A 141 -34.14 -17.64 -6.42
N GLN A 142 -35.03 -16.84 -5.82
CA GLN A 142 -36.42 -16.71 -6.23
C GLN A 142 -36.75 -15.30 -6.74
N GLY A 143 -37.55 -15.20 -7.80
CA GLY A 143 -37.95 -13.93 -8.40
C GLY A 143 -36.78 -13.19 -9.05
N ASN A 144 -36.54 -11.96 -8.61
CA ASN A 144 -35.41 -11.12 -9.01
C ASN A 144 -34.18 -11.29 -8.11
N ALA A 145 -34.30 -12.06 -7.02
CA ALA A 145 -33.18 -12.33 -6.13
C ALA A 145 -32.03 -13.03 -6.87
N ARG A 146 -30.82 -12.84 -6.37
CA ARG A 146 -29.60 -13.42 -6.93
C ARG A 146 -28.70 -13.90 -5.81
N ILE A 147 -27.98 -14.98 -6.04
CA ILE A 147 -27.18 -15.68 -5.05
C ILE A 147 -25.72 -15.80 -5.50
N THR A 148 -24.82 -15.92 -4.54
CA THR A 148 -23.43 -16.26 -4.78
C THR A 148 -22.85 -16.96 -3.55
N ASN A 149 -22.08 -18.03 -3.76
CA ASN A 149 -21.48 -18.82 -2.69
C ASN A 149 -20.12 -18.22 -2.33
N ILE A 150 -19.91 -17.86 -1.06
CA ILE A 150 -18.60 -17.41 -0.57
C ILE A 150 -17.76 -18.62 -0.16
N GLY A 151 -18.42 -19.69 0.29
CA GLY A 151 -17.78 -20.88 0.84
C GLY A 151 -17.69 -20.83 2.36
N VAL A 152 -16.92 -21.74 2.96
CA VAL A 152 -16.64 -21.72 4.41
C VAL A 152 -15.91 -20.44 4.79
N ALA A 153 -16.58 -19.58 5.56
CA ALA A 153 -16.11 -18.25 5.91
C ALA A 153 -16.61 -17.81 7.29
N ASN A 154 -15.93 -16.85 7.91
CA ASN A 154 -16.41 -16.25 9.16
C ASN A 154 -17.62 -15.35 8.85
N PHE A 155 -18.83 -15.73 9.29
CA PHE A 155 -20.05 -14.95 9.07
C PHE A 155 -19.93 -13.49 9.52
N ASN A 156 -19.12 -13.18 10.54
CA ASN A 156 -18.94 -11.82 11.04
C ASN A 156 -17.99 -10.96 10.18
N SER A 157 -17.09 -11.54 9.38
CA SER A 157 -16.22 -10.75 8.49
C SER A 157 -16.90 -10.35 7.17
N VAL A 158 -18.01 -11.00 6.80
CA VAL A 158 -18.85 -10.60 5.66
C VAL A 158 -19.70 -9.40 6.07
N THR A 159 -19.30 -8.19 5.65
CA THR A 159 -20.01 -6.93 5.95
C THR A 159 -20.77 -6.41 4.74
N ALA A 160 -21.57 -5.35 4.91
CA ALA A 160 -22.35 -4.75 3.82
C ALA A 160 -21.47 -4.19 2.68
N ASP A 161 -20.23 -3.78 2.97
CA ASP A 161 -19.25 -3.39 1.94
C ASP A 161 -18.80 -4.61 1.10
N VAL A 162 -18.41 -5.71 1.77
CA VAL A 162 -18.08 -6.98 1.09
C VAL A 162 -19.25 -7.42 0.22
N LEU A 163 -20.47 -7.44 0.78
CA LEU A 163 -21.67 -7.87 0.05
C LEU A 163 -21.96 -7.03 -1.20
N GLN A 164 -21.65 -5.73 -1.23
CA GLN A 164 -21.84 -4.88 -2.41
C GLN A 164 -20.93 -5.26 -3.59
N LYS A 165 -19.75 -5.83 -3.30
CA LYS A 165 -18.67 -6.10 -4.27
C LYS A 165 -18.72 -7.52 -4.85
N LEU A 166 -19.59 -8.40 -4.33
CA LEU A 166 -19.69 -9.79 -4.78
C LEU A 166 -20.41 -9.94 -6.13
N PRO A 167 -19.99 -10.90 -6.99
CA PRO A 167 -20.68 -11.22 -8.23
C PRO A 167 -21.93 -12.07 -7.95
N TYR A 168 -23.12 -11.49 -8.07
CA TYR A 168 -24.40 -12.18 -7.89
C TYR A 168 -24.95 -12.78 -9.18
N SER A 169 -25.46 -14.01 -9.11
CA SER A 169 -26.03 -14.73 -10.26
C SER A 169 -27.40 -15.34 -9.93
N THR A 170 -28.12 -15.83 -10.95
CA THR A 170 -29.33 -16.65 -10.74
C THR A 170 -29.02 -18.15 -10.62
N THR A 171 -27.75 -18.55 -10.67
CA THR A 171 -27.32 -19.95 -10.59
C THR A 171 -27.54 -20.51 -9.19
N PRO A 172 -28.31 -21.60 -9.01
CA PRO A 172 -28.50 -22.24 -7.71
C PRO A 172 -27.18 -22.74 -7.10
N ILE A 173 -27.07 -22.70 -5.77
CA ILE A 173 -25.95 -23.35 -5.07
C ILE A 173 -26.29 -24.83 -4.91
N ASN A 174 -25.40 -25.71 -5.38
CA ASN A 174 -25.51 -27.16 -5.18
C ASN A 174 -25.50 -27.49 -3.68
N GLY A 175 -26.56 -28.13 -3.21
CA GLY A 175 -26.74 -28.55 -1.82
C GLY A 175 -26.84 -30.06 -1.65
N ASN A 176 -26.43 -30.86 -2.65
CA ASN A 176 -26.63 -32.31 -2.69
C ASN A 176 -26.11 -33.02 -1.43
N ASN A 177 -26.70 -34.17 -1.11
CA ASN A 177 -26.24 -35.06 -0.04
C ASN A 177 -25.10 -35.98 -0.52
N ASP A 178 -24.10 -35.39 -1.16
CA ASP A 178 -22.94 -36.05 -1.77
C ASP A 178 -21.69 -35.13 -1.69
N PRO A 179 -20.49 -35.57 -2.11
CA PRO A 179 -19.27 -34.75 -2.04
C PRO A 179 -19.25 -33.47 -2.89
N ALA A 180 -20.26 -33.20 -3.74
CA ALA A 180 -20.36 -31.97 -4.52
C ALA A 180 -21.10 -30.83 -3.77
N ASN A 181 -21.59 -31.08 -2.55
CA ASN A 181 -22.26 -30.12 -1.69
C ASN A 181 -21.45 -28.82 -1.49
N ARG A 182 -22.09 -27.66 -1.66
CA ARG A 182 -21.55 -26.31 -1.43
C ARG A 182 -22.33 -25.56 -0.33
N LEU A 183 -23.06 -26.27 0.52
CA LEU A 183 -23.86 -25.75 1.64
C LEU A 183 -23.59 -26.60 2.90
N VAL A 184 -22.32 -26.72 3.27
CA VAL A 184 -21.87 -27.48 4.45
C VAL A 184 -21.91 -26.61 5.72
N PRO A 185 -21.86 -27.19 6.94
CA PRO A 185 -21.77 -26.38 8.16
C PRO A 185 -20.57 -25.42 8.15
N GLY A 186 -20.81 -24.14 8.48
CA GLY A 186 -19.84 -23.05 8.38
C GLY A 186 -19.73 -22.40 7.00
N ASP A 187 -20.47 -22.89 6.00
CA ASP A 187 -20.54 -22.29 4.67
C ASP A 187 -21.41 -21.02 4.69
N VAL A 188 -20.89 -19.94 4.09
CA VAL A 188 -21.59 -18.66 3.97
C VAL A 188 -21.88 -18.39 2.49
N PHE A 189 -23.10 -17.92 2.23
CA PHE A 189 -23.49 -17.42 0.91
C PHE A 189 -24.19 -16.07 1.04
N ALA A 190 -24.10 -15.29 -0.03
CA ALA A 190 -24.67 -13.96 -0.12
C ALA A 190 -25.88 -13.96 -1.06
N VAL A 191 -26.87 -13.14 -0.75
CA VAL A 191 -28.11 -12.98 -1.53
C VAL A 191 -28.41 -11.51 -1.72
N PHE A 192 -28.55 -11.08 -2.97
CA PHE A 192 -29.22 -9.84 -3.32
C PHE A 192 -30.73 -10.11 -3.37
N THR A 193 -31.51 -9.50 -2.47
CA THR A 193 -32.93 -9.83 -2.27
C THR A 193 -33.83 -9.20 -3.33
N ASN A 194 -35.09 -9.65 -3.41
CA ASN A 194 -36.08 -9.08 -4.32
C ASN A 194 -36.35 -7.58 -4.08
N GLN A 195 -36.10 -7.10 -2.86
CA GLN A 195 -36.26 -5.70 -2.47
C GLN A 195 -34.99 -4.86 -2.68
N GLY A 196 -33.93 -5.44 -3.25
CA GLY A 196 -32.66 -4.76 -3.52
C GLY A 196 -31.74 -4.64 -2.30
N ASN A 197 -31.97 -5.45 -1.26
CA ASN A 197 -31.13 -5.49 -0.06
C ASN A 197 -30.04 -6.56 -0.21
N PHE A 198 -29.03 -6.49 0.66
CA PHE A 198 -27.90 -7.43 0.65
C PHE A 198 -27.93 -8.29 1.90
N ALA A 199 -28.11 -9.60 1.75
CA ALA A 199 -28.13 -10.55 2.84
C ALA A 199 -26.90 -11.47 2.80
N LYS A 200 -26.44 -11.86 3.99
CA LYS A 200 -25.54 -13.00 4.21
C LYS A 200 -26.29 -14.10 4.95
N VAL A 201 -25.98 -15.36 4.62
CA VAL A 201 -26.57 -16.54 5.24
C VAL A 201 -25.46 -17.55 5.53
N GLU A 202 -25.32 -17.98 6.78
CA GLU A 202 -24.47 -19.09 7.20
C GLU A 202 -25.30 -20.35 7.39
N VAL A 203 -24.81 -21.49 6.89
CA VAL A 203 -25.34 -22.81 7.19
C VAL A 203 -24.75 -23.29 8.52
N LEU A 204 -25.54 -23.28 9.58
CA LEU A 204 -25.13 -23.80 10.90
C LEU A 204 -25.26 -25.33 10.97
N GLN A 205 -26.27 -25.90 10.31
CA GLN A 205 -26.48 -27.34 10.24
C GLN A 205 -27.07 -27.74 8.90
N TYR A 206 -26.42 -28.70 8.24
CA TYR A 206 -26.87 -29.28 6.99
C TYR A 206 -27.80 -30.50 7.21
N GLY A 207 -28.78 -30.69 6.33
CA GLY A 207 -29.72 -31.81 6.39
C GLY A 207 -30.86 -31.69 5.37
N TYR A 208 -31.95 -32.45 5.58
CA TYR A 208 -33.20 -32.26 4.83
C TYR A 208 -33.79 -30.87 5.08
N ASN A 209 -33.72 -30.42 6.34
CA ASN A 209 -33.86 -29.01 6.71
C ASN A 209 -32.46 -28.43 6.95
N LEU A 210 -32.25 -27.14 6.70
CA LEU A 210 -31.05 -26.41 7.07
C LEU A 210 -31.31 -25.58 8.32
N THR A 211 -30.42 -25.62 9.31
CA THR A 211 -30.37 -24.56 10.33
C THR A 211 -29.49 -23.45 9.77
N ILE A 212 -30.03 -22.25 9.62
CA ILE A 212 -29.35 -21.09 9.03
C ILE A 212 -29.31 -19.92 9.99
N GLN A 213 -28.24 -19.13 9.93
CA GLN A 213 -28.15 -17.79 10.49
C GLN A 213 -28.14 -16.79 9.34
N TRP A 214 -28.87 -15.67 9.44
CA TRP A 214 -28.84 -14.63 8.40
C TRP A 214 -28.81 -13.22 8.96
N THR A 215 -28.35 -12.28 8.12
CA THR A 215 -28.42 -10.84 8.35
C THR A 215 -28.61 -10.14 7.01
N THR A 216 -29.59 -9.25 6.94
CA THR A 216 -30.00 -8.52 5.73
C THR A 216 -29.80 -7.02 5.96
N TYR A 217 -29.04 -6.40 5.06
CA TYR A 217 -28.63 -5.00 5.09
C TYR A 217 -29.34 -4.19 4.00
N HIS A 218 -29.96 -3.08 4.38
CA HIS A 218 -30.40 -2.04 3.46
C HIS A 218 -29.31 -0.95 3.37
N LEU A 219 -28.92 -0.58 2.15
CA LEU A 219 -27.95 0.49 1.93
C LEU A 219 -28.64 1.85 1.96
N LEU A 220 -28.09 2.78 2.73
CA LEU A 220 -28.51 4.17 2.66
C LEU A 220 -27.95 4.83 1.39
N PRO A 221 -28.62 5.87 0.85
CA PRO A 221 -28.08 6.66 -0.25
C PRO A 221 -26.68 7.18 0.04
N ALA A 222 -25.76 7.04 -0.91
CA ALA A 222 -24.41 7.63 -0.80
C ALA A 222 -24.49 9.16 -0.82
N TYR A 223 -25.34 9.69 -1.70
CA TYR A 223 -25.60 11.13 -1.85
C TYR A 223 -26.61 11.63 -0.82
N SER A 224 -26.32 12.78 -0.21
CA SER A 224 -27.28 13.54 0.58
C SER A 224 -27.05 15.05 0.44
N VAL A 225 -28.14 15.81 0.45
CA VAL A 225 -28.10 17.28 0.51
C VAL A 225 -27.90 17.66 1.97
N LEU A 226 -26.84 18.41 2.28
CA LEU A 226 -26.59 18.93 3.62
C LEU A 226 -27.33 20.25 3.86
N GLY A 227 -27.45 21.08 2.82
CA GLY A 227 -28.11 22.38 2.91
C GLY A 227 -28.41 23.02 1.57
N THR A 228 -29.25 24.05 1.61
CA THR A 228 -29.92 24.65 0.46
C THR A 228 -29.95 26.17 0.52
N GLY A 229 -30.42 26.79 -0.56
CA GLY A 229 -30.63 28.24 -0.66
C GLY A 229 -29.40 29.04 -1.10
N TYR A 230 -28.31 28.37 -1.48
CA TYR A 230 -27.10 28.99 -1.99
C TYR A 230 -27.34 29.69 -3.34
N GLN A 231 -26.62 30.78 -3.58
CA GLN A 231 -26.75 31.63 -4.76
C GLN A 231 -25.60 31.37 -5.74
N GLN A 232 -25.76 30.38 -6.62
CA GLN A 232 -24.73 29.98 -7.59
C GLN A 232 -23.38 29.70 -6.90
N PRO A 233 -23.31 28.73 -5.97
CA PRO A 233 -22.05 28.37 -5.33
C PRO A 233 -21.09 27.77 -6.35
N GLU A 234 -19.81 28.14 -6.26
CA GLU A 234 -18.77 27.74 -7.21
C GLU A 234 -17.77 26.77 -6.56
N ASP A 235 -17.25 27.08 -5.37
CA ASP A 235 -16.32 26.21 -4.64
C ASP A 235 -16.65 26.03 -3.16
N VAL A 236 -16.12 24.95 -2.57
CA VAL A 236 -16.19 24.66 -1.13
C VAL A 236 -14.84 24.15 -0.62
N LYS A 237 -14.44 24.63 0.56
CA LYS A 237 -13.28 24.11 1.31
C LYS A 237 -13.62 23.85 2.77
N LEU A 238 -13.16 22.73 3.29
CA LEU A 238 -13.37 22.32 4.67
C LEU A 238 -12.44 23.08 5.61
N SER A 239 -12.96 23.47 6.77
CA SER A 239 -12.12 23.98 7.86
C SER A 239 -11.38 22.82 8.51
N GLY A 240 -10.18 23.08 9.04
CA GLY A 240 -9.39 22.13 9.82
C GLY A 240 -10.07 21.67 11.11
N ASP A 241 -11.20 22.28 11.49
CA ASP A 241 -12.07 21.80 12.59
C ASP A 241 -12.99 20.62 12.20
N ASP A 242 -13.03 20.24 10.91
CA ASP A 242 -13.84 19.16 10.33
C ASP A 242 -15.36 19.27 10.61
N VAL A 243 -15.86 20.44 11.01
CA VAL A 243 -17.28 20.70 11.30
C VAL A 243 -17.82 21.96 10.60
N HIS A 244 -16.96 22.80 10.03
CA HIS A 244 -17.32 23.92 9.16
C HIS A 244 -16.77 23.77 7.74
N ALA A 245 -17.41 24.46 6.81
CA ALA A 245 -16.92 24.67 5.45
C ALA A 245 -17.00 26.15 5.06
N TYR A 246 -16.16 26.56 4.13
CA TYR A 246 -16.20 27.85 3.45
C TYR A 246 -16.73 27.65 2.03
N VAL A 247 -17.63 28.52 1.58
CA VAL A 247 -18.28 28.42 0.24
C VAL A 247 -18.17 29.73 -0.50
N SER A 248 -17.74 29.71 -1.76
CA SER A 248 -17.75 30.89 -2.64
C SER A 248 -19.06 30.92 -3.44
N GLU A 249 -19.70 32.08 -3.50
CA GLU A 249 -20.91 32.30 -4.30
C GLU A 249 -20.62 33.30 -5.43
N ARG A 250 -21.02 32.95 -6.66
CA ARG A 250 -20.80 33.77 -7.87
C ARG A 250 -21.39 35.18 -7.76
N THR A 251 -22.36 35.39 -6.86
CA THR A 251 -22.93 36.70 -6.51
C THR A 251 -21.97 37.64 -5.77
N GLY A 252 -20.82 37.15 -5.29
CA GLY A 252 -19.73 37.96 -4.72
C GLY A 252 -19.43 37.73 -3.24
N ASP A 253 -19.98 36.68 -2.62
CA ASP A 253 -19.81 36.36 -1.19
C ASP A 253 -18.82 35.20 -0.99
N LEU A 254 -18.06 35.27 0.11
CA LEU A 254 -17.41 34.12 0.77
C LEU A 254 -18.18 33.85 2.06
N LEU A 255 -18.72 32.64 2.19
CA LEU A 255 -19.50 32.19 3.34
C LEU A 255 -18.65 31.25 4.23
N ARG A 256 -19.00 31.16 5.52
CA ARG A 256 -18.64 30.06 6.42
C ARG A 256 -19.92 29.44 6.98
N VAL A 257 -20.03 28.12 6.92
CA VAL A 257 -21.23 27.36 7.30
C VAL A 257 -20.87 26.17 8.18
N SER A 258 -21.75 25.76 9.09
CA SER A 258 -21.60 24.51 9.86
C SER A 258 -22.21 23.34 9.09
N LEU A 259 -21.48 22.23 8.96
CA LEU A 259 -21.95 21.03 8.27
C LEU A 259 -23.15 20.37 8.99
N ALA A 260 -23.35 20.64 10.28
CA ALA A 260 -24.49 20.14 11.06
C ALA A 260 -25.79 20.93 10.83
N ASN A 261 -25.72 22.12 10.23
CA ASN A 261 -26.88 22.94 9.88
C ASN A 261 -26.54 23.80 8.65
N ALA A 262 -26.48 23.15 7.49
CA ALA A 262 -25.75 23.67 6.34
C ALA A 262 -26.56 24.52 5.36
N ASP A 263 -27.80 24.92 5.68
CA ASP A 263 -28.55 25.86 4.85
C ASP A 263 -27.88 27.24 4.79
N ARG A 264 -27.92 27.90 3.62
CA ARG A 264 -27.34 29.25 3.43
C ARG A 264 -27.92 30.30 4.38
N ALA A 265 -29.14 30.08 4.87
CA ALA A 265 -29.80 30.93 5.87
C ALA A 265 -29.09 30.94 7.24
N HIS A 266 -28.28 29.92 7.53
CA HIS A 266 -27.49 29.77 8.76
C HIS A 266 -25.99 30.04 8.53
N ALA A 267 -25.57 30.32 7.30
CA ALA A 267 -24.20 30.64 6.96
C ALA A 267 -23.85 32.09 7.33
N SER A 268 -22.62 32.30 7.81
CA SER A 268 -22.05 33.62 8.07
C SER A 268 -21.34 34.13 6.82
N VAL A 269 -21.64 35.36 6.39
CA VAL A 269 -20.86 36.04 5.34
C VAL A 269 -19.53 36.50 5.93
N VAL A 270 -18.43 35.94 5.43
CA VAL A 270 -17.05 36.28 5.84
C VAL A 270 -16.57 37.52 5.10
N SER A 271 -16.82 37.59 3.79
CA SER A 271 -16.49 38.74 2.94
C SER A 271 -17.47 38.81 1.77
N SER A 272 -17.66 39.99 1.19
CA SER A 272 -18.65 40.25 0.13
C SER A 272 -18.15 41.28 -0.90
N GLY A 273 -18.89 41.44 -2.00
CA GLY A 273 -18.57 42.42 -3.04
C GLY A 273 -17.45 42.01 -4.00
N MET A 274 -17.11 40.72 -4.05
CA MET A 274 -16.23 40.17 -5.08
C MET A 274 -16.96 40.04 -6.42
N THR A 275 -16.21 39.99 -7.52
CA THR A 275 -16.74 39.79 -8.88
C THR A 275 -16.62 38.33 -9.27
N ALA A 276 -17.72 37.57 -9.18
CA ALA A 276 -17.77 36.15 -9.54
C ALA A 276 -16.59 35.33 -8.98
N PRO A 277 -16.43 35.27 -7.64
CA PRO A 277 -15.38 34.46 -7.00
C PRO A 277 -15.51 32.99 -7.41
N GLN A 278 -14.38 32.31 -7.64
CA GLN A 278 -14.31 30.92 -8.09
C GLN A 278 -13.63 30.05 -7.00
N GLN A 279 -12.53 29.36 -7.32
CA GLN A 279 -11.86 28.45 -6.40
C GLN A 279 -11.28 29.16 -5.17
N ILE A 280 -11.39 28.50 -4.02
CA ILE A 280 -10.85 28.91 -2.73
C ILE A 280 -9.56 28.11 -2.45
N PHE A 281 -8.51 28.81 -2.03
CA PHE A 281 -7.40 28.22 -1.28
C PHE A 281 -7.49 28.71 0.17
N LEU A 282 -7.59 27.79 1.13
CA LEU A 282 -7.82 28.09 2.55
C LEU A 282 -6.53 27.94 3.35
N ASP A 283 -6.20 28.97 4.14
CA ASP A 283 -4.98 29.07 4.96
C ASP A 283 -5.35 29.56 6.37
N GLU A 284 -5.99 28.69 7.14
CA GLU A 284 -6.41 29.02 8.50
C GLU A 284 -5.22 29.27 9.45
N ALA A 285 -4.03 28.75 9.14
CA ALA A 285 -2.80 28.96 9.90
C ALA A 285 -2.37 30.45 9.92
N HIS A 286 -2.64 31.20 8.85
CA HIS A 286 -2.43 32.65 8.79
C HIS A 286 -3.74 33.45 8.75
N HIS A 287 -4.84 32.82 9.18
CA HIS A 287 -6.21 33.36 9.19
C HIS A 287 -6.64 33.95 7.84
N ALA A 288 -6.41 33.24 6.74
CA ALA A 288 -6.66 33.71 5.39
C ALA A 288 -7.46 32.73 4.53
N ALA A 289 -8.24 33.28 3.60
CA ALA A 289 -8.68 32.59 2.40
C ALA A 289 -8.19 33.37 1.17
N TYR A 290 -7.87 32.66 0.10
CA TYR A 290 -7.42 33.21 -1.16
C TYR A 290 -8.40 32.82 -2.25
N VAL A 291 -8.82 33.79 -3.09
CA VAL A 291 -9.90 33.60 -4.07
C VAL A 291 -9.57 34.34 -5.36
N VAL A 292 -9.82 33.68 -6.50
CA VAL A 292 -9.73 34.30 -7.83
C VAL A 292 -11.10 34.72 -8.37
N GLU A 293 -11.12 35.81 -9.14
CA GLU A 293 -12.34 36.39 -9.71
C GLU A 293 -12.48 36.13 -11.22
N PHE A 294 -13.63 35.60 -11.64
CA PHE A 294 -13.94 35.36 -13.05
C PHE A 294 -14.38 36.64 -13.77
N ALA A 295 -13.40 37.43 -14.22
CA ALA A 295 -13.64 38.62 -15.04
C ALA A 295 -12.47 38.89 -16.00
N ALA A 296 -12.73 39.64 -17.08
CA ALA A 296 -11.70 40.07 -18.06
C ALA A 296 -10.58 40.95 -17.49
N SER A 297 -10.72 41.41 -16.24
CA SER A 297 -9.67 42.05 -15.44
C SER A 297 -9.83 41.64 -13.96
N GLY A 298 -9.97 40.34 -13.74
CA GLY A 298 -10.07 39.73 -12.42
C GLY A 298 -8.82 39.91 -11.54
N ARG A 299 -8.98 39.53 -10.28
CA ARG A 299 -7.98 39.67 -9.22
C ARG A 299 -7.74 38.33 -8.53
N LEU A 300 -6.56 38.19 -7.92
CA LEU A 300 -6.36 37.27 -6.80
C LEU A 300 -6.47 38.10 -5.53
N LEU A 301 -7.41 37.73 -4.66
CA LEU A 301 -7.66 38.37 -3.37
C LEU A 301 -7.15 37.48 -2.23
N ARG A 302 -6.52 38.08 -1.23
CA ARG A 302 -6.37 37.50 0.11
C ARG A 302 -7.41 38.13 1.03
N ILE A 303 -8.20 37.30 1.70
CA ILE A 303 -9.28 37.68 2.60
C ILE A 303 -8.86 37.31 4.01
N ASP A 304 -8.87 38.26 4.95
CA ASP A 304 -8.66 37.98 6.37
C ASP A 304 -9.95 37.37 6.97
N LEU A 305 -9.84 36.14 7.50
CA LEU A 305 -10.97 35.36 8.01
C LEU A 305 -11.59 35.94 9.29
N ASN A 306 -10.91 36.84 10.00
CA ASN A 306 -11.41 37.44 11.24
C ASN A 306 -12.33 38.64 11.00
N ASN A 307 -12.14 39.35 9.88
CA ASN A 307 -12.75 40.67 9.65
C ASN A 307 -13.22 40.91 8.20
N GLY A 308 -13.00 39.95 7.29
CA GLY A 308 -13.45 40.01 5.91
C GLY A 308 -12.65 40.93 4.98
N GLN A 309 -11.58 41.56 5.45
CA GLN A 309 -10.80 42.54 4.67
C GLN A 309 -10.12 41.89 3.46
N GLN A 310 -10.25 42.54 2.29
CA GLN A 310 -9.72 42.07 1.02
C GLN A 310 -8.44 42.82 0.64
N THR A 311 -7.35 42.08 0.44
CA THR A 311 -6.09 42.58 -0.12
C THR A 311 -5.89 42.04 -1.53
N VAL A 312 -5.71 42.91 -2.52
CA VAL A 312 -5.42 42.52 -3.90
C VAL A 312 -3.95 42.11 -4.01
N LEU A 313 -3.69 40.85 -4.37
CA LEU A 313 -2.34 40.33 -4.61
C LEU A 313 -1.96 40.39 -6.09
N LEU A 314 -2.89 39.99 -6.97
CA LEU A 314 -2.73 40.06 -8.42
C LEU A 314 -3.94 40.78 -9.04
N SER A 315 -3.72 41.40 -10.19
CA SER A 315 -4.75 42.09 -10.97
C SER A 315 -4.55 41.86 -12.46
N LYS A 316 -5.58 42.11 -13.27
CA LYS A 316 -5.58 41.86 -14.73
C LYS A 316 -5.43 40.37 -15.08
N LEU A 317 -5.91 39.50 -14.20
CA LEU A 317 -6.17 38.12 -14.58
C LEU A 317 -7.34 38.11 -15.58
N ASP A 318 -7.29 37.26 -16.59
CA ASP A 318 -8.28 37.21 -17.68
C ASP A 318 -9.12 35.95 -17.53
N HIS A 319 -10.28 36.11 -16.87
CA HIS A 319 -11.21 35.03 -16.56
C HIS A 319 -10.54 33.89 -15.78
N ALA A 320 -9.91 34.23 -14.65
CA ALA A 320 -9.34 33.26 -13.71
C ALA A 320 -10.43 32.39 -13.07
N VAL A 321 -10.11 31.12 -12.86
CA VAL A 321 -11.06 30.11 -12.36
C VAL A 321 -10.45 29.27 -11.24
N GLY A 322 -9.37 28.55 -11.52
CA GLY A 322 -8.69 27.69 -10.57
C GLY A 322 -7.50 28.37 -9.89
N LEU A 323 -7.21 27.95 -8.67
CA LEU A 323 -6.20 28.50 -7.78
C LEU A 323 -5.55 27.41 -6.93
N LEU A 324 -4.22 27.38 -6.92
CA LEU A 324 -3.39 26.76 -5.88
C LEU A 324 -2.32 27.73 -5.43
N LEU A 325 -1.89 27.65 -4.17
CA LEU A 325 -0.65 28.28 -3.70
C LEU A 325 0.39 27.18 -3.42
N SER A 326 1.67 27.56 -3.45
CA SER A 326 2.75 26.77 -2.85
C SER A 326 2.73 26.89 -1.33
N GLY A 327 3.22 25.87 -0.61
CA GLY A 327 3.21 25.80 0.85
C GLY A 327 4.06 26.87 1.56
N ASP A 328 4.97 27.51 0.84
CA ASP A 328 5.72 28.70 1.29
C ASP A 328 4.98 30.04 1.05
N LEU A 329 3.79 29.97 0.45
CA LEU A 329 2.93 31.08 0.04
C LEU A 329 3.64 32.13 -0.83
N GLN A 330 4.69 31.75 -1.57
CA GLN A 330 5.41 32.64 -2.49
C GLN A 330 4.88 32.59 -3.92
N SER A 331 4.23 31.49 -4.31
CA SER A 331 3.74 31.26 -5.67
C SER A 331 2.24 30.96 -5.69
N ALA A 332 1.54 31.49 -6.68
CA ALA A 332 0.16 31.11 -6.99
C ALA A 332 0.07 30.52 -8.40
N TYR A 333 -0.48 29.32 -8.52
CA TYR A 333 -0.80 28.66 -9.77
C TYR A 333 -2.26 28.95 -10.10
N ILE A 334 -2.52 29.49 -11.30
CA ILE A 334 -3.83 29.98 -11.70
C ILE A 334 -4.19 29.44 -13.08
N SER A 335 -5.43 28.98 -13.25
CA SER A 335 -6.01 28.67 -14.55
C SER A 335 -6.90 29.82 -15.03
N GLU A 336 -6.82 30.12 -16.32
CA GLU A 336 -7.51 31.26 -16.94
C GLU A 336 -8.15 30.86 -18.27
N GLN A 337 -9.41 31.25 -18.49
CA GLN A 337 -10.20 30.96 -19.69
C GLN A 337 -10.03 32.03 -20.78
N THR A 338 -8.78 32.40 -21.02
CA THR A 338 -8.34 33.40 -22.00
C THR A 338 -8.75 33.04 -23.45
N PRO A 339 -8.89 34.04 -24.34
CA PRO A 339 -9.07 33.86 -25.78
C PRO A 339 -7.75 33.92 -26.58
N GLY A 340 -7.84 33.71 -27.90
CA GLY A 340 -6.74 34.02 -28.84
C GLY A 340 -5.59 33.01 -28.85
N ALA A 341 -4.35 33.50 -29.01
CA ALA A 341 -3.15 32.66 -29.12
C ALA A 341 -2.64 32.15 -27.75
N ASP A 342 -2.98 32.83 -26.66
CA ASP A 342 -2.72 32.42 -25.27
C ASP A 342 -3.97 31.75 -24.66
N LYS A 343 -4.89 31.23 -25.50
CA LYS A 343 -6.20 30.68 -25.12
C LYS A 343 -6.05 29.54 -24.12
N GLY A 344 -6.81 29.59 -23.02
CA GLY A 344 -6.92 28.52 -22.04
C GLY A 344 -5.56 28.15 -21.46
N ARG A 345 -5.18 28.77 -20.36
CA ARG A 345 -3.81 28.69 -19.84
C ARG A 345 -3.76 28.30 -18.37
N VAL A 346 -2.64 27.71 -17.96
CA VAL A 346 -2.23 27.63 -16.55
C VAL A 346 -0.87 28.30 -16.43
N SER A 347 -0.70 29.11 -15.39
CA SER A 347 0.54 29.86 -15.14
C SER A 347 0.83 29.95 -13.65
N CYS A 348 2.12 29.96 -13.31
CA CYS A 348 2.61 30.28 -11.97
C CYS A 348 2.87 31.79 -11.88
N PHE A 349 2.51 32.40 -10.76
CA PHE A 349 2.73 33.81 -10.47
C PHE A 349 3.53 33.96 -9.17
N THR A 350 4.66 34.67 -9.21
CA THR A 350 5.40 35.04 -8.00
C THR A 350 4.66 36.15 -7.26
N LEU A 351 4.14 35.87 -6.07
CA LEU A 351 3.21 36.76 -5.35
C LEU A 351 3.84 38.07 -4.88
N SER A 352 5.16 38.11 -4.66
CA SER A 352 5.87 39.32 -4.21
C SER A 352 6.01 40.41 -5.28
N ASN A 353 5.83 40.09 -6.57
CA ASN A 353 6.00 41.04 -7.67
C ASN A 353 5.04 40.85 -8.87
N GLY A 354 4.20 39.82 -8.87
CA GLY A 354 3.23 39.54 -9.93
C GLY A 354 3.83 38.96 -11.22
N THR A 355 5.08 38.48 -11.21
CA THR A 355 5.72 37.91 -12.40
C THR A 355 5.03 36.61 -12.82
N ARG A 356 4.51 36.56 -14.05
CA ARG A 356 3.91 35.36 -14.66
C ARG A 356 4.97 34.47 -15.31
N THR A 357 5.01 33.22 -14.90
CA THR A 357 5.71 32.11 -15.58
C THR A 357 4.65 31.20 -16.23
N PRO A 358 4.57 31.12 -17.57
CA PRO A 358 3.60 30.25 -18.24
C PRO A 358 3.96 28.77 -18.07
N LEU A 359 2.97 27.93 -17.76
CA LEU A 359 3.15 26.47 -17.71
C LEU A 359 2.62 25.78 -18.96
N ILE A 360 1.39 26.13 -19.37
CA ILE A 360 0.73 25.58 -20.56
C ILE A 360 -0.31 26.57 -21.12
N THR A 361 -0.57 26.46 -22.42
CA THR A 361 -1.63 27.18 -23.15
C THR A 361 -2.32 26.21 -24.13
N GLY A 362 -3.41 26.65 -24.76
CA GLY A 362 -4.18 25.84 -25.72
C GLY A 362 -5.28 24.98 -25.09
N LEU A 363 -5.55 25.14 -23.79
CA LEU A 363 -6.55 24.37 -23.07
C LEU A 363 -7.98 24.77 -23.45
N THR A 364 -8.91 23.83 -23.26
CA THR A 364 -10.35 24.01 -23.51
C THR A 364 -11.05 24.24 -22.20
N ALA A 365 -11.40 25.50 -21.92
CA ALA A 365 -12.11 25.92 -20.71
C ALA A 365 -11.53 25.27 -19.43
N PRO A 366 -10.22 25.48 -19.13
CA PRO A 366 -9.61 24.93 -17.93
C PRO A 366 -10.35 25.45 -16.69
N PHE A 367 -10.51 24.58 -15.69
CA PHE A 367 -11.28 24.87 -14.48
C PHE A 367 -10.41 24.76 -13.21
N PHE A 368 -10.90 24.18 -12.11
CA PHE A 368 -10.20 24.18 -10.83
C PHE A 368 -8.87 23.40 -10.87
N LEU A 369 -7.95 23.79 -10.01
CA LEU A 369 -6.61 23.22 -9.92
C LEU A 369 -6.49 22.42 -8.62
N THR A 370 -5.94 21.20 -8.71
CA THR A 370 -5.67 20.34 -7.55
C THR A 370 -4.25 19.78 -7.63
N TRP A 371 -3.50 19.78 -6.53
CA TRP A 371 -2.22 19.07 -6.46
C TRP A 371 -2.46 17.56 -6.54
N GLU A 372 -1.75 16.85 -7.43
CA GLU A 372 -1.77 15.36 -7.50
C GLU A 372 -1.25 14.77 -6.18
N ASP A 373 -0.25 15.44 -5.59
CA ASP A 373 0.21 15.25 -4.21
C ASP A 373 0.57 16.62 -3.60
N PRO A 374 -0.16 17.10 -2.58
CA PRO A 374 0.11 18.39 -1.94
C PRO A 374 1.37 18.39 -1.06
N ALA A 375 1.97 17.23 -0.76
CA ALA A 375 3.22 17.17 0.01
C ALA A 375 4.46 17.44 -0.85
N THR A 376 4.39 17.20 -2.16
CA THR A 376 5.51 17.42 -3.09
C THR A 376 5.34 18.64 -4.00
N GLU A 377 4.11 19.10 -4.23
CA GLU A 377 3.79 20.27 -5.08
C GLU A 377 4.41 20.21 -6.49
N THR A 378 4.60 19.00 -7.01
CA THR A 378 5.30 18.76 -8.30
C THR A 378 4.36 18.74 -9.50
N THR A 379 3.10 18.31 -9.31
CA THR A 379 2.18 18.04 -10.42
C THR A 379 0.77 18.51 -10.10
N ILE A 380 0.18 19.27 -11.02
CA ILE A 380 -1.17 19.83 -10.93
C ILE A 380 -2.11 19.05 -11.86
N LEU A 381 -3.28 18.67 -11.35
CA LEU A 381 -4.42 18.15 -12.12
C LEU A 381 -5.33 19.29 -12.55
N VAL A 382 -5.79 19.26 -13.80
CA VAL A 382 -6.61 20.31 -14.42
C VAL A 382 -7.76 19.69 -15.22
N PRO A 383 -9.02 19.95 -14.85
CA PRO A 383 -10.19 19.66 -15.69
C PRO A 383 -10.25 20.62 -16.88
N GLU A 384 -10.43 20.07 -18.08
CA GLU A 384 -10.86 20.79 -19.27
C GLU A 384 -12.34 20.48 -19.51
N ARG A 385 -13.19 21.51 -19.43
CA ARG A 385 -14.65 21.39 -19.60
C ARG A 385 -15.03 21.09 -21.06
N ASP A 386 -16.33 21.16 -21.34
CA ASP A 386 -16.86 20.93 -22.67
C ASP A 386 -16.24 21.89 -23.72
N PRO A 387 -16.00 21.43 -24.97
CA PRO A 387 -16.22 20.08 -25.49
C PRO A 387 -15.09 19.07 -25.22
N ALA A 388 -14.03 19.41 -24.48
CA ALA A 388 -12.88 18.51 -24.28
C ALA A 388 -13.16 17.35 -23.30
N ASN A 389 -13.88 17.62 -22.21
CA ASN A 389 -14.32 16.64 -21.20
C ASN A 389 -13.20 15.64 -20.83
N ARG A 390 -12.12 16.18 -20.27
CA ARG A 390 -10.92 15.41 -19.90
C ARG A 390 -10.20 16.05 -18.73
N ILE A 391 -9.41 15.25 -18.01
CA ILE A 391 -8.48 15.72 -16.98
C ILE A 391 -7.07 15.58 -17.55
N ILE A 392 -6.27 16.65 -17.43
CA ILE A 392 -4.83 16.63 -17.72
C ILE A 392 -4.03 16.76 -16.43
N ARG A 393 -2.78 16.30 -16.45
CA ARG A 393 -1.78 16.63 -15.43
C ARG A 393 -0.65 17.45 -16.03
N ILE A 394 -0.07 18.35 -15.22
CA ILE A 394 1.03 19.25 -15.59
C ILE A 394 2.09 19.20 -14.50
N ASN A 395 3.31 18.78 -14.83
CA ASN A 395 4.43 18.85 -13.92
C ASN A 395 5.05 20.26 -13.94
N VAL A 396 5.11 20.93 -12.78
CA VAL A 396 5.40 22.37 -12.71
C VAL A 396 6.88 22.72 -12.97
N SER A 397 7.80 21.77 -12.76
CA SER A 397 9.25 22.00 -12.93
C SER A 397 9.75 21.62 -14.33
N THR A 398 9.16 20.61 -14.97
CA THR A 398 9.56 20.16 -16.32
C THR A 398 8.65 20.65 -17.44
N LEU A 399 7.47 21.20 -17.10
CA LEU A 399 6.39 21.58 -18.02
C LEU A 399 5.80 20.40 -18.83
N ALA A 400 6.20 19.17 -18.51
CA ALA A 400 5.64 17.97 -19.10
C ALA A 400 4.18 17.81 -18.69
N HIS A 401 3.33 17.46 -19.65
CA HIS A 401 1.89 17.33 -19.43
C HIS A 401 1.31 16.19 -20.26
N ASN A 402 0.27 15.56 -19.75
CA ASN A 402 -0.47 14.51 -20.45
C ASN A 402 -1.93 14.47 -20.00
N VAL A 403 -2.82 13.97 -20.87
CA VAL A 403 -4.18 13.60 -20.46
C VAL A 403 -4.09 12.39 -19.54
N VAL A 404 -4.81 12.41 -18.42
CA VAL A 404 -4.91 11.30 -17.46
C VAL A 404 -6.26 10.61 -17.52
N ALA A 405 -7.34 11.37 -17.71
CA ALA A 405 -8.69 10.85 -17.93
C ALA A 405 -9.31 11.53 -19.17
N ASN A 406 -9.93 10.79 -20.07
CA ASN A 406 -10.42 11.31 -21.35
C ASN A 406 -11.82 10.79 -21.67
N GLY A 407 -12.75 11.68 -22.01
CA GLY A 407 -14.15 11.30 -22.19
C GLY A 407 -14.85 11.10 -20.84
N VAL A 408 -14.42 11.82 -19.80
CA VAL A 408 -15.13 11.87 -18.52
C VAL A 408 -16.52 12.52 -18.73
N PRO A 409 -17.47 12.38 -17.79
CA PRO A 409 -18.80 12.96 -17.93
C PRO A 409 -18.78 14.47 -18.18
N PHE A 410 -19.86 14.98 -18.77
CA PHE A 410 -19.97 16.34 -19.27
C PHE A 410 -19.55 17.38 -18.21
N ARG A 411 -18.68 18.33 -18.61
CA ARG A 411 -18.29 19.49 -17.81
C ARG A 411 -17.57 19.17 -16.48
N PRO A 412 -16.45 18.43 -16.49
CA PRO A 412 -15.62 18.23 -15.30
C PRO A 412 -15.11 19.56 -14.75
N SER A 413 -15.38 19.86 -13.48
CA SER A 413 -15.18 21.18 -12.88
C SER A 413 -14.12 21.15 -11.78
N SER A 414 -14.23 20.24 -10.83
CA SER A 414 -13.19 19.96 -9.82
C SER A 414 -12.69 18.52 -9.92
N VAL A 415 -11.53 18.28 -9.30
CA VAL A 415 -10.92 16.98 -9.10
C VAL A 415 -10.43 16.89 -7.66
N ASP A 416 -10.72 15.78 -7.00
CA ASP A 416 -10.24 15.47 -5.64
C ASP A 416 -9.49 14.13 -5.63
N VAL A 417 -8.25 14.14 -5.13
CA VAL A 417 -7.41 12.93 -5.05
C VAL A 417 -7.74 12.16 -3.78
N THR A 418 -8.43 11.03 -3.91
CA THR A 418 -8.73 10.08 -2.81
C THR A 418 -7.44 9.44 -2.33
N HIS A 419 -6.69 8.83 -3.25
CA HIS A 419 -5.35 8.29 -3.04
C HIS A 419 -4.53 8.29 -4.36
N PRO A 420 -3.18 8.18 -4.32
CA PRO A 420 -2.29 8.54 -5.44
C PRO A 420 -2.49 7.78 -6.76
N GLY A 421 -3.40 8.28 -7.60
CA GLY A 421 -3.76 7.67 -8.89
C GLY A 421 -5.26 7.44 -9.12
N GLU A 422 -6.08 7.64 -8.10
CA GLU A 422 -7.53 7.70 -8.19
C GLU A 422 -8.01 9.13 -7.89
N ILE A 423 -9.02 9.57 -8.64
CA ILE A 423 -9.68 10.86 -8.45
C ILE A 423 -11.18 10.72 -8.48
N LEU A 424 -11.83 11.58 -7.70
CA LEU A 424 -13.23 11.94 -7.86
C LEU A 424 -13.32 13.20 -8.72
N ILE A 425 -14.35 13.28 -9.57
CA ILE A 425 -14.55 14.37 -10.52
C ILE A 425 -15.98 14.89 -10.39
N CYS A 426 -16.14 16.19 -10.10
CA CYS A 426 -17.44 16.85 -10.16
C CYS A 426 -17.77 17.24 -11.61
N CYS A 427 -18.78 16.59 -12.21
CA CYS A 427 -19.13 16.71 -13.63
C CYS A 427 -20.62 17.08 -13.80
N ASP A 428 -21.00 18.32 -13.47
CA ASP A 428 -22.33 18.91 -13.72
C ASP A 428 -23.49 18.10 -13.13
N GLN A 429 -23.98 17.06 -13.80
CA GLN A 429 -25.04 16.18 -13.29
C GLN A 429 -24.52 14.95 -12.52
N VAL A 430 -23.20 14.76 -12.44
CA VAL A 430 -22.56 13.49 -12.05
C VAL A 430 -21.38 13.73 -11.09
N ILE A 431 -21.17 12.82 -10.13
CA ILE A 431 -19.83 12.57 -9.55
C ILE A 431 -19.30 11.28 -10.17
N ASP A 432 -18.10 11.34 -10.74
CA ASP A 432 -17.42 10.22 -11.39
C ASP A 432 -16.13 9.88 -10.65
N GLU A 433 -15.86 8.59 -10.46
CA GLU A 433 -14.61 8.07 -9.89
C GLU A 433 -13.74 7.51 -11.01
N VAL A 434 -12.47 7.89 -11.06
CA VAL A 434 -11.55 7.50 -12.12
C VAL A 434 -10.20 7.06 -11.58
N GLU A 435 -9.82 5.83 -11.90
CA GLU A 435 -8.47 5.30 -11.70
C GLU A 435 -7.62 5.58 -12.96
N PHE A 436 -6.63 6.47 -12.85
CA PHE A 436 -5.77 6.94 -13.96
C PHE A 436 -4.27 6.67 -13.75
N GLN A 437 -3.86 6.43 -12.51
CA GLN A 437 -2.72 5.58 -12.19
C GLN A 437 -3.27 4.52 -11.24
N PRO A 438 -2.99 3.22 -11.42
CA PRO A 438 -3.27 2.28 -10.37
C PRO A 438 -2.46 2.69 -9.15
N VAL A 439 -3.15 3.02 -8.05
CA VAL A 439 -2.50 3.08 -6.75
C VAL A 439 -2.09 1.65 -6.42
N ILE A 440 -1.03 1.45 -5.63
CA ILE A 440 -0.34 0.16 -5.40
C ILE A 440 0.78 -0.07 -6.43
N PHE A 441 1.63 -1.08 -6.14
CA PHE A 441 2.89 -1.44 -6.80
C PHE A 441 3.02 -1.10 -8.29
N GLN A 442 4.15 -0.49 -8.67
CA GLN A 442 4.48 -0.15 -10.06
C GLN A 442 4.00 -1.24 -11.05
N PRO A 443 3.06 -0.93 -11.97
CA PRO A 443 2.47 -1.91 -12.88
C PRO A 443 3.49 -2.67 -13.74
N THR A 444 4.63 -2.05 -14.04
CA THR A 444 5.75 -2.63 -14.78
C THR A 444 6.84 -3.24 -13.87
N GLY A 445 6.59 -3.28 -12.57
CA GLY A 445 7.51 -3.77 -11.55
C GLY A 445 7.70 -5.29 -11.56
N PRO A 446 8.59 -5.81 -10.71
CA PRO A 446 8.83 -7.24 -10.59
C PRO A 446 7.60 -7.96 -10.00
N LEU A 447 7.29 -9.15 -10.52
CA LEU A 447 6.22 -10.00 -9.96
C LEU A 447 6.57 -10.56 -8.57
N LEU A 448 7.85 -10.88 -8.34
CA LEU A 448 8.43 -11.18 -7.03
C LEU A 448 9.17 -9.94 -6.56
N MET A 449 8.59 -9.21 -5.61
CA MET A 449 9.09 -7.90 -5.19
C MET A 449 10.25 -7.98 -4.20
N GLY A 450 10.35 -9.06 -3.42
CA GLY A 450 11.38 -9.23 -2.40
C GLY A 450 10.94 -10.15 -1.26
N ILE A 451 11.57 -9.96 -0.10
CA ILE A 451 11.32 -10.71 1.14
C ILE A 451 11.15 -9.69 2.28
N GLY A 452 9.93 -9.52 2.77
CA GLY A 452 9.58 -8.53 3.79
C GLY A 452 9.98 -7.12 3.35
N SER A 453 10.75 -6.45 4.20
CA SER A 453 11.37 -5.14 3.96
C SER A 453 12.71 -5.22 3.20
N ILE A 454 13.01 -6.31 2.49
CA ILE A 454 14.18 -6.42 1.60
C ILE A 454 13.68 -6.55 0.15
N PRO A 455 13.74 -5.47 -0.65
CA PRO A 455 13.46 -5.53 -2.08
C PRO A 455 14.39 -6.50 -2.81
N PHE A 456 13.92 -7.08 -3.92
CA PHE A 456 14.67 -8.05 -4.72
C PHE A 456 16.03 -7.50 -5.22
N ASP A 457 16.14 -6.19 -5.50
CA ASP A 457 17.37 -5.53 -5.94
C ASP A 457 18.34 -5.20 -4.80
N LYS A 458 17.92 -5.43 -3.54
CA LYS A 458 18.77 -5.37 -2.33
C LYS A 458 19.25 -6.76 -1.90
N VAL A 459 19.06 -7.78 -2.74
CA VAL A 459 19.71 -9.09 -2.60
C VAL A 459 20.92 -9.12 -3.55
N THR A 460 22.10 -9.32 -2.96
CA THR A 460 23.38 -9.39 -3.68
C THR A 460 23.44 -10.65 -4.56
N VAL A 461 24.38 -10.67 -5.52
CA VAL A 461 24.68 -11.87 -6.33
C VAL A 461 25.13 -13.08 -5.51
N ALA A 462 25.53 -12.89 -4.25
CA ALA A 462 25.87 -13.93 -3.29
C ALA A 462 24.66 -14.41 -2.46
N GLY A 463 23.44 -13.93 -2.76
CA GLY A 463 22.21 -14.27 -2.05
C GLY A 463 22.04 -13.58 -0.69
N LEU A 464 22.97 -12.72 -0.28
CA LEU A 464 22.91 -11.97 0.97
C LEU A 464 22.09 -10.69 0.80
N ALA A 465 21.33 -10.30 1.82
CA ALA A 465 20.64 -9.02 1.86
C ALA A 465 21.61 -7.87 2.22
N ASP A 466 21.55 -6.78 1.46
CA ASP A 466 22.26 -5.52 1.75
C ASP A 466 21.39 -4.32 1.37
N THR A 467 20.66 -3.78 2.34
CA THR A 467 19.90 -2.53 2.20
C THR A 467 20.74 -1.30 2.55
N SER A 468 21.94 -1.49 3.14
CA SER A 468 22.82 -0.39 3.59
C SER A 468 23.40 0.46 2.46
N VAL A 469 23.18 0.06 1.20
CA VAL A 469 23.44 0.87 0.00
C VAL A 469 22.58 2.13 -0.06
N ASP A 470 21.41 2.14 0.59
CA ASP A 470 20.59 3.33 0.84
C ASP A 470 20.58 3.62 2.34
N PRO A 471 21.33 4.64 2.82
CA PRO A 471 21.40 4.96 4.25
C PRO A 471 20.11 5.61 4.79
N THR A 472 19.14 5.95 3.94
CA THR A 472 17.84 6.52 4.34
C THR A 472 16.76 5.47 4.52
N TYR A 473 16.99 4.24 4.03
CA TYR A 473 16.02 3.16 4.12
C TYR A 473 15.84 2.68 5.57
N PHE A 474 14.60 2.50 6.03
CA PHE A 474 14.31 2.25 7.45
C PHE A 474 14.82 0.90 7.98
N TYR A 475 14.86 -0.14 7.12
CA TYR A 475 15.30 -1.48 7.49
C TYR A 475 16.75 -1.71 7.07
N GLN A 476 17.70 -1.39 7.96
CA GLN A 476 19.14 -1.45 7.68
C GLN A 476 19.74 -2.83 7.98
N VAL A 477 20.16 -3.55 6.93
CA VAL A 477 20.96 -4.78 7.00
C VAL A 477 22.10 -4.73 5.98
N LYS A 478 23.20 -5.43 6.28
CA LYS A 478 24.41 -5.43 5.44
C LYS A 478 25.01 -6.83 5.34
N ASN A 479 24.97 -7.41 4.14
CA ASN A 479 25.50 -8.73 3.82
C ASN A 479 25.03 -9.84 4.78
N THR A 480 23.75 -9.83 5.11
CA THR A 480 23.11 -10.78 6.05
C THR A 480 22.41 -11.92 5.31
N PRO A 481 22.57 -13.19 5.75
CA PRO A 481 21.83 -14.31 5.16
C PRO A 481 20.35 -14.28 5.61
N PHE A 482 19.53 -15.04 4.89
CA PHE A 482 18.13 -15.26 5.21
C PHE A 482 17.93 -16.47 6.14
N GLY A 483 16.89 -16.47 6.97
CA GLY A 483 16.55 -17.60 7.83
C GLY A 483 15.18 -17.45 8.50
N GLY A 484 14.71 -18.52 9.15
CA GLY A 484 13.38 -18.56 9.78
C GLY A 484 12.23 -18.59 8.77
N THR A 485 11.14 -17.87 9.04
CA THR A 485 9.98 -17.76 8.13
C THR A 485 10.11 -16.51 7.27
N LEU A 486 10.18 -16.69 5.95
CA LEU A 486 10.44 -15.65 4.95
C LEU A 486 9.12 -15.13 4.34
N PRO A 487 8.71 -13.87 4.61
CA PRO A 487 7.52 -13.26 4.03
C PRO A 487 7.79 -12.80 2.59
N LEU A 488 7.36 -13.58 1.59
CA LEU A 488 7.55 -13.22 0.19
C LEU A 488 6.56 -12.14 -0.25
N THR A 489 7.05 -11.12 -0.95
CA THR A 489 6.21 -10.06 -1.49
C THR A 489 5.95 -10.24 -2.98
N VAL A 490 4.68 -10.11 -3.38
CA VAL A 490 4.14 -10.38 -4.71
C VAL A 490 3.45 -9.12 -5.22
N ASN A 491 3.73 -8.75 -6.46
CA ASN A 491 3.01 -7.67 -7.13
C ASN A 491 1.65 -8.17 -7.65
N HIS A 492 0.69 -8.30 -6.73
CA HIS A 492 -0.68 -8.74 -7.04
C HIS A 492 -1.37 -7.83 -8.06
N LEU A 493 -1.12 -6.53 -8.01
CA LEU A 493 -1.64 -5.54 -8.97
C LEU A 493 -1.21 -5.89 -10.40
N ARG A 494 0.09 -5.99 -10.65
CA ARG A 494 0.62 -6.41 -11.96
C ARG A 494 0.10 -7.79 -12.34
N ALA A 495 0.15 -8.76 -11.43
CA ALA A 495 -0.28 -10.12 -11.72
C ALA A 495 -1.73 -10.19 -12.21
N PHE A 496 -2.63 -9.42 -11.57
CA PHE A 496 -4.02 -9.30 -11.96
C PHE A 496 -4.17 -8.62 -13.34
N GLN A 497 -3.43 -7.53 -13.58
CA GLN A 497 -3.43 -6.80 -14.86
C GLN A 497 -2.89 -7.64 -16.02
N ASP A 498 -1.88 -8.48 -15.78
CA ASP A 498 -1.33 -9.46 -16.73
C ASP A 498 -2.29 -10.67 -16.95
N GLY A 499 -3.43 -10.71 -16.25
CA GLY A 499 -4.48 -11.73 -16.42
C GLY A 499 -4.28 -13.00 -15.58
N ALA A 500 -3.41 -12.98 -14.57
CA ALA A 500 -3.25 -14.08 -13.63
C ALA A 500 -4.34 -14.04 -12.54
N ALA A 501 -4.91 -15.21 -12.24
CA ALA A 501 -5.82 -15.42 -11.13
C ALA A 501 -5.15 -16.16 -9.96
N PHE A 502 -4.08 -16.89 -10.24
CA PHE A 502 -3.33 -17.66 -9.24
C PHE A 502 -1.82 -17.60 -9.50
N TYR A 503 -1.05 -17.80 -8.44
CA TYR A 503 0.40 -17.98 -8.51
C TYR A 503 0.86 -19.16 -7.66
N ARG A 504 2.04 -19.70 -7.97
CA ARG A 504 2.67 -20.78 -7.21
C ARG A 504 4.12 -20.42 -6.88
N ILE A 505 4.49 -20.61 -5.62
CA ILE A 505 5.84 -20.34 -5.11
C ILE A 505 6.69 -21.59 -5.33
N TRP A 506 7.76 -21.44 -6.11
CA TRP A 506 8.82 -22.43 -6.26
C TRP A 506 10.02 -22.06 -5.38
N VAL A 507 10.59 -23.07 -4.73
CA VAL A 507 11.90 -23.03 -4.08
C VAL A 507 12.70 -24.17 -4.70
N ASP A 508 13.71 -23.79 -5.48
CA ASP A 508 14.47 -24.67 -6.37
C ASP A 508 13.56 -25.49 -7.30
N ALA A 509 13.50 -26.81 -7.12
CA ALA A 509 12.68 -27.74 -7.90
C ALA A 509 11.38 -28.16 -7.19
N ALA A 510 11.10 -27.65 -5.99
CA ALA A 510 9.89 -27.92 -5.22
C ALA A 510 8.96 -26.70 -5.21
N PHE A 511 7.66 -26.93 -4.99
CA PHE A 511 6.69 -25.84 -4.81
C PHE A 511 6.08 -25.89 -3.40
N ARG A 512 5.67 -24.71 -2.89
CA ARG A 512 5.01 -24.58 -1.57
C ARG A 512 3.56 -25.06 -1.63
N ASN A 513 3.11 -25.71 -0.56
CA ASN A 513 1.76 -26.26 -0.43
C ASN A 513 1.25 -26.20 1.03
N ASP A 514 1.75 -25.21 1.76
CA ASP A 514 1.40 -24.82 3.12
C ASP A 514 0.51 -23.58 3.13
N SER A 515 -0.23 -23.36 4.22
CA SER A 515 -1.14 -22.22 4.39
C SER A 515 -0.53 -21.17 5.31
N TRP A 516 -0.86 -19.90 5.08
CA TRP A 516 -0.38 -18.75 5.84
C TRP A 516 -1.53 -17.76 6.09
N SER A 517 -1.35 -16.82 7.02
CA SER A 517 -2.37 -15.82 7.36
C SER A 517 -1.82 -14.41 7.28
N ASP A 518 -2.68 -13.47 6.90
CA ASP A 518 -2.48 -12.03 7.08
C ASP A 518 -3.73 -11.41 7.70
N GLU A 519 -3.61 -10.20 8.22
CA GLU A 519 -4.72 -9.42 8.76
C GLU A 519 -5.49 -8.73 7.64
N LYS A 520 -6.82 -8.90 7.59
CA LYS A 520 -7.69 -8.24 6.60
C LYS A 520 -8.74 -7.37 7.27
N TRP A 521 -8.83 -6.11 6.86
CA TRP A 521 -9.86 -5.15 7.24
C TRP A 521 -11.22 -5.63 6.75
N ASN A 522 -12.16 -5.82 7.69
CA ASN A 522 -13.53 -6.24 7.37
C ASN A 522 -14.52 -5.05 7.25
N GLY A 523 -14.08 -3.82 7.47
CA GLY A 523 -14.92 -2.62 7.58
C GLY A 523 -15.00 -2.02 8.99
N LEU A 524 -14.56 -2.74 10.02
CA LEU A 524 -14.56 -2.31 11.43
C LEU A 524 -13.23 -2.57 12.14
N HIS A 525 -12.63 -3.74 11.88
CA HIS A 525 -11.37 -4.17 12.46
C HIS A 525 -10.57 -4.99 11.45
N TYR A 526 -9.26 -5.08 11.66
CA TYR A 526 -8.44 -6.12 11.07
C TYR A 526 -8.76 -7.47 11.73
N VAL A 527 -8.89 -8.53 10.91
CA VAL A 527 -9.10 -9.90 11.37
C VAL A 527 -8.17 -10.89 10.63
N PRO A 528 -7.65 -11.94 11.30
CA PRO A 528 -6.82 -12.94 10.64
C PRO A 528 -7.58 -13.66 9.52
N GLN A 529 -7.05 -13.59 8.31
CA GLN A 529 -7.56 -14.29 7.13
C GLN A 529 -6.53 -15.33 6.67
N LEU A 530 -6.95 -16.59 6.61
CA LEU A 530 -6.13 -17.69 6.12
C LEU A 530 -6.12 -17.72 4.59
N THR A 531 -4.94 -17.86 4.01
CA THR A 531 -4.67 -18.12 2.60
C THR A 531 -4.10 -19.55 2.47
N ALA A 532 -4.88 -20.43 1.85
CA ALA A 532 -4.52 -21.84 1.64
C ALA A 532 -4.29 -22.14 0.16
N PRO A 533 -3.39 -23.08 -0.19
CA PRO A 533 -3.14 -23.45 -1.57
C PRO A 533 -4.28 -24.31 -2.14
N VAL A 534 -4.63 -24.05 -3.40
CA VAL A 534 -5.66 -24.75 -4.16
C VAL A 534 -5.07 -25.54 -5.31
N THR A 535 -5.90 -26.40 -5.92
CA THR A 535 -5.58 -27.13 -7.15
C THR A 535 -6.21 -26.42 -8.35
N VAL A 536 -5.40 -26.01 -9.32
CA VAL A 536 -5.84 -25.34 -10.56
C VAL A 536 -5.47 -26.22 -11.74
N ALA A 537 -6.44 -26.55 -12.61
CA ALA A 537 -6.25 -27.44 -13.77
C ALA A 537 -5.50 -28.76 -13.46
N GLY A 538 -5.78 -29.36 -12.29
CA GLY A 538 -5.14 -30.60 -11.84
C GLY A 538 -3.73 -30.46 -11.26
N LYS A 539 -3.19 -29.24 -11.15
CA LYS A 539 -1.90 -28.96 -10.49
C LYS A 539 -2.12 -28.32 -9.11
N ALA A 540 -1.47 -28.83 -8.08
CA ALA A 540 -1.54 -28.28 -6.71
C ALA A 540 -0.53 -27.14 -6.46
N GLY A 541 -0.66 -26.47 -5.30
CA GLY A 541 0.27 -25.45 -4.81
C GLY A 541 -0.02 -24.02 -5.27
N PHE A 542 -1.24 -23.72 -5.69
CA PHE A 542 -1.60 -22.38 -6.19
C PHE A 542 -2.28 -21.52 -5.12
N TYR A 543 -1.82 -20.30 -4.96
CA TYR A 543 -2.40 -19.26 -4.11
C TYR A 543 -3.15 -18.24 -4.98
N PRO A 544 -4.26 -17.65 -4.50
CA PRO A 544 -5.00 -16.65 -5.26
C PRO A 544 -4.22 -15.35 -5.39
N VAL A 545 -4.20 -14.77 -6.60
CA VAL A 545 -3.84 -13.35 -6.78
C VAL A 545 -4.94 -12.52 -6.12
N HIS A 546 -4.57 -11.53 -5.31
CA HIS A 546 -5.55 -10.69 -4.63
C HIS A 546 -6.29 -9.77 -5.63
N PRO A 547 -7.63 -9.71 -5.61
CA PRO A 547 -8.40 -8.76 -6.42
C PRO A 547 -8.03 -7.31 -6.08
N LEU A 548 -7.98 -6.43 -7.09
CA LEU A 548 -7.55 -5.03 -6.91
C LEU A 548 -8.41 -4.29 -5.88
N ASN A 549 -9.74 -4.47 -5.95
CA ASN A 549 -10.72 -3.89 -5.05
C ASN A 549 -10.67 -4.42 -3.60
N GLU A 550 -9.83 -5.43 -3.33
CA GLU A 550 -9.56 -5.97 -1.99
C GLU A 550 -8.12 -5.73 -1.54
N LEU A 551 -7.23 -5.28 -2.43
CA LEU A 551 -5.78 -5.33 -2.22
C LEU A 551 -5.34 -4.48 -1.02
N PHE A 552 -5.94 -3.30 -0.83
CA PHE A 552 -5.74 -2.45 0.35
C PHE A 552 -6.59 -2.80 1.58
N LEU A 553 -7.45 -3.83 1.51
CA LEU A 553 -8.08 -4.36 2.72
C LEU A 553 -7.11 -5.25 3.51
N TRP A 554 -6.04 -5.76 2.89
CA TRP A 554 -4.99 -6.50 3.58
C TRP A 554 -4.03 -5.55 4.30
N LEU A 555 -3.62 -5.90 5.52
CA LEU A 555 -2.63 -5.14 6.29
C LEU A 555 -1.26 -5.15 5.59
N HIS A 556 -0.94 -6.23 4.88
CA HIS A 556 0.22 -6.33 4.01
C HIS A 556 -0.22 -6.61 2.56
N PRO A 557 -0.64 -5.59 1.78
CA PRO A 557 -1.12 -5.77 0.40
C PRO A 557 -0.13 -6.51 -0.53
N ALA A 558 1.17 -6.47 -0.20
CA ALA A 558 2.21 -7.15 -0.97
C ALA A 558 2.39 -8.62 -0.58
N LEU A 559 1.87 -9.09 0.56
CA LEU A 559 2.23 -10.42 1.06
C LEU A 559 1.64 -11.51 0.15
N GLY A 560 2.47 -12.47 -0.23
CA GLY A 560 2.07 -13.62 -1.05
C GLY A 560 2.54 -14.97 -0.52
N GLY A 561 3.19 -15.01 0.64
CA GLY A 561 3.54 -16.27 1.29
C GLY A 561 4.45 -16.12 2.49
N LEU A 562 4.33 -17.04 3.44
CA LEU A 562 5.24 -17.20 4.57
C LEU A 562 6.06 -18.48 4.37
N VAL A 563 7.19 -18.38 3.68
CA VAL A 563 8.04 -19.53 3.37
C VAL A 563 8.90 -19.89 4.58
N ASP A 564 8.49 -20.92 5.32
CA ASP A 564 9.36 -21.55 6.31
C ASP A 564 10.62 -22.12 5.64
N SER A 565 11.78 -21.55 5.99
CA SER A 565 13.09 -21.99 5.53
C SER A 565 13.78 -22.98 6.47
N THR A 566 13.24 -23.25 7.66
CA THR A 566 13.91 -24.10 8.68
C THR A 566 14.09 -25.55 8.23
N ASN A 567 13.28 -25.98 7.25
CA ASN A 567 13.36 -27.28 6.60
C ASN A 567 14.23 -27.30 5.32
N LEU A 568 14.84 -26.17 4.95
CA LEU A 568 15.78 -26.07 3.82
C LEU A 568 17.22 -26.24 4.31
N SER A 569 18.10 -26.68 3.40
CA SER A 569 19.54 -26.71 3.66
C SER A 569 20.10 -25.30 3.87
N ASN A 570 21.21 -25.19 4.59
CA ASN A 570 21.99 -23.96 4.59
C ASN A 570 22.80 -23.88 3.29
N GLY A 571 22.71 -22.76 2.57
CA GLY A 571 23.29 -22.62 1.23
C GLY A 571 22.47 -21.70 0.32
N LEU A 572 22.81 -21.68 -0.98
CA LEU A 572 22.08 -20.91 -1.99
C LEU A 572 20.81 -21.64 -2.43
N HIS A 573 19.70 -20.92 -2.42
CA HIS A 573 18.38 -21.39 -2.88
C HIS A 573 17.79 -20.37 -3.86
N THR A 574 17.03 -20.83 -4.84
CA THR A 574 16.36 -19.97 -5.84
C THR A 574 14.86 -19.95 -5.63
N ILE A 575 14.29 -18.78 -5.38
CA ILE A 575 12.85 -18.56 -5.31
C ILE A 575 12.34 -18.06 -6.66
N ARG A 576 11.20 -18.59 -7.12
CA ARG A 576 10.53 -18.14 -8.35
C ARG A 576 9.02 -18.27 -8.22
N LEU A 577 8.27 -17.37 -8.83
CA LEU A 577 6.82 -17.45 -8.88
C LEU A 577 6.36 -17.87 -10.29
N GLU A 578 5.38 -18.76 -10.37
CA GLU A 578 4.67 -19.17 -11.60
C GLU A 578 3.24 -18.61 -11.54
N PHE A 579 2.83 -17.82 -12.54
CA PHE A 579 1.50 -17.23 -12.61
C PHE A 579 0.64 -17.92 -13.67
N VAL A 580 -0.64 -18.14 -13.34
CA VAL A 580 -1.62 -18.77 -14.24
C VAL A 580 -2.96 -18.02 -14.20
N ASN A 581 -3.68 -18.06 -15.32
CA ASN A 581 -5.04 -17.54 -15.41
C ASN A 581 -6.04 -18.47 -14.69
N ALA A 582 -7.31 -18.08 -14.62
CA ALA A 582 -8.35 -18.84 -13.93
C ALA A 582 -8.57 -20.27 -14.47
N ALA A 583 -8.18 -20.54 -15.72
CA ALA A 583 -8.25 -21.87 -16.34
C ALA A 583 -6.96 -22.69 -16.16
N GLY A 584 -5.96 -22.19 -15.43
CA GLY A 584 -4.66 -22.85 -15.24
C GLY A 584 -3.70 -22.75 -16.43
N GLY A 585 -4.01 -21.91 -17.42
CA GLY A 585 -3.11 -21.57 -18.52
C GLY A 585 -1.98 -20.65 -18.02
N PRO A 586 -0.72 -20.86 -18.45
CA PRO A 586 0.41 -20.04 -18.01
C PRO A 586 0.26 -18.58 -18.47
N VAL A 587 0.60 -17.64 -17.57
CA VAL A 587 0.69 -16.21 -17.86
C VAL A 587 2.17 -15.82 -17.96
N GLU A 588 2.88 -15.86 -16.83
CA GLU A 588 4.31 -15.54 -16.76
C GLU A 588 4.97 -16.30 -15.60
N PHE A 589 6.30 -16.23 -15.52
CA PHE A 589 7.05 -16.52 -14.31
C PHE A 589 7.80 -15.27 -13.88
N SER A 590 7.96 -15.05 -12.57
CA SER A 590 8.89 -14.03 -12.08
C SER A 590 10.33 -14.29 -12.56
N ALA A 591 11.15 -13.24 -12.53
CA ALA A 591 12.58 -13.40 -12.44
C ALA A 591 12.93 -14.29 -11.22
N PRO A 592 13.95 -15.17 -11.31
CA PRO A 592 14.43 -15.93 -10.17
C PRO A 592 15.16 -15.01 -9.18
N LEU A 593 14.90 -15.20 -7.88
CA LEU A 593 15.61 -14.54 -6.79
C LEU A 593 16.47 -15.57 -6.06
N THR A 594 17.78 -15.47 -6.19
CA THR A 594 18.71 -16.32 -5.44
C THR A 594 18.98 -15.73 -4.07
N ILE A 595 18.80 -16.52 -3.01
CA ILE A 595 19.04 -16.14 -1.62
C ILE A 595 20.00 -17.13 -0.95
N LEU A 596 20.78 -16.65 0.02
CA LEU A 596 21.60 -17.49 0.89
C LEU A 596 20.85 -17.73 2.20
N ILE A 597 20.51 -18.99 2.46
CA ILE A 597 19.83 -19.42 3.69
C ILE A 597 20.87 -19.87 4.71
N ASP A 598 20.75 -19.36 5.94
CA ASP A 598 21.53 -19.80 7.09
C ASP A 598 20.69 -19.83 8.37
N ASN A 599 20.24 -21.03 8.72
CA ASN A 599 19.51 -21.36 9.94
C ASN A 599 20.42 -22.02 11.00
N ASN A 600 21.75 -21.94 10.87
CA ASN A 600 22.66 -22.50 11.87
C ASN A 600 22.63 -21.67 13.16
N LYS A 601 22.58 -22.38 14.30
CA LYS A 601 22.77 -21.77 15.62
C LYS A 601 24.23 -21.35 15.85
N CYS A 602 24.39 -20.27 16.59
CA CYS A 602 25.67 -19.86 17.15
C CYS A 602 26.13 -20.83 18.25
N VAL A 603 27.43 -20.76 18.58
CA VAL A 603 28.06 -21.45 19.71
C VAL A 603 28.69 -20.40 20.61
N ALA A 604 28.30 -20.44 21.88
CA ALA A 604 28.82 -19.61 22.95
C ALA A 604 29.23 -20.52 24.12
N THR A 605 30.50 -20.46 24.53
CA THR A 605 30.99 -21.17 25.73
C THR A 605 32.01 -20.31 26.47
N ILE A 606 32.10 -20.46 27.79
CA ILE A 606 33.18 -19.91 28.61
C ILE A 606 33.84 -21.06 29.37
N ALA A 607 35.17 -21.08 29.38
CA ALA A 607 35.97 -21.96 30.20
C ALA A 607 36.42 -21.22 31.46
N THR A 608 36.58 -21.95 32.57
CA THR A 608 36.96 -21.38 33.87
C THR A 608 38.22 -20.51 33.75
N PRO A 609 38.21 -19.25 34.25
CA PRO A 609 39.34 -18.35 34.15
C PRO A 609 40.55 -18.90 34.89
N THR A 610 41.74 -18.60 34.36
CA THR A 610 43.01 -19.11 34.88
C THR A 610 43.99 -18.02 35.24
N LEU A 611 44.78 -18.24 36.29
CA LEU A 611 45.91 -17.40 36.69
C LEU A 611 47.12 -18.31 36.91
N ASN A 612 48.24 -18.01 36.23
CA ASN A 612 49.47 -18.82 36.29
C ASN A 612 49.26 -20.33 36.03
N GLY A 613 48.26 -20.68 35.21
CA GLY A 613 47.91 -22.07 34.87
C GLY A 613 46.96 -22.77 35.85
N LEU A 614 46.59 -22.12 36.96
CA LEU A 614 45.58 -22.60 37.90
C LEU A 614 44.20 -22.04 37.53
N SER A 615 43.17 -22.88 37.51
CA SER A 615 41.78 -22.45 37.31
C SER A 615 41.12 -22.01 38.61
N ALA A 616 40.05 -21.21 38.52
CA ALA A 616 39.18 -20.95 39.66
C ALA A 616 38.59 -22.25 40.22
N ASP A 617 38.43 -22.33 41.54
CA ASP A 617 37.86 -23.50 42.22
C ASP A 617 36.42 -23.77 41.71
N PRO A 618 36.10 -24.98 41.21
CA PRO A 618 34.80 -25.26 40.60
C PRO A 618 33.63 -25.36 41.60
N THR A 619 33.92 -25.40 42.91
CA THR A 619 32.92 -25.45 43.99
C THR A 619 32.71 -24.07 44.61
N CYS A 620 33.80 -23.32 44.82
CA CYS A 620 33.81 -22.04 45.54
C CYS A 620 33.96 -20.81 44.63
N GLY A 621 34.23 -20.99 43.33
CA GLY A 621 34.47 -19.93 42.36
C GLY A 621 35.77 -19.13 42.59
N MET A 622 36.63 -19.53 43.52
CA MET A 622 37.78 -18.71 43.95
C MET A 622 39.01 -18.95 43.07
N LEU A 623 39.59 -17.87 42.54
CA LEU A 623 40.89 -17.83 41.87
C LEU A 623 41.89 -17.07 42.74
N LYS A 624 42.92 -17.76 43.23
CA LYS A 624 43.89 -17.19 44.19
C LYS A 624 45.04 -16.46 43.51
N TYR A 625 45.41 -15.27 43.99
CA TYR A 625 46.54 -14.48 43.49
C TYR A 625 47.59 -14.23 44.59
N ALA A 626 48.88 -14.35 44.28
CA ALA A 626 49.94 -14.17 45.29
C ALA A 626 50.18 -12.69 45.65
N ALA A 627 50.05 -11.79 44.68
CA ALA A 627 50.17 -10.34 44.86
C ALA A 627 49.36 -9.60 43.78
N LYS A 628 49.04 -8.33 44.00
CA LYS A 628 48.46 -7.45 42.96
C LYS A 628 49.56 -7.01 42.00
N ASN A 629 49.92 -7.89 41.07
CA ASN A 629 51.04 -7.75 40.15
C ASN A 629 50.56 -7.80 38.69
N ASN A 630 51.52 -7.92 37.77
CA ASN A 630 51.26 -8.01 36.32
C ASN A 630 50.95 -9.45 35.85
N ASP A 631 50.71 -10.41 36.76
CA ASP A 631 50.28 -11.75 36.35
C ASP A 631 48.91 -11.65 35.68
N LEU A 632 48.73 -12.43 34.61
CA LEU A 632 47.56 -12.33 33.75
C LEU A 632 46.49 -13.35 34.15
N VAL A 633 45.31 -12.84 34.49
CA VAL A 633 44.08 -13.63 34.54
C VAL A 633 43.60 -13.80 33.11
N LYS A 634 43.45 -15.05 32.64
CA LYS A 634 43.05 -15.41 31.29
C LYS A 634 41.62 -15.94 31.30
N MET A 635 40.76 -15.28 30.53
CA MET A 635 39.33 -15.52 30.39
C MET A 635 39.10 -16.12 29.01
N ALA A 636 38.94 -17.45 28.96
CA ALA A 636 38.87 -18.21 27.71
C ALA A 636 37.42 -18.50 27.33
N PHE A 637 37.03 -18.13 26.12
CA PHE A 637 35.67 -18.34 25.62
C PHE A 637 35.67 -18.81 24.16
N THR A 638 34.57 -19.40 23.72
CA THR A 638 34.29 -19.66 22.29
C THR A 638 33.11 -18.81 21.87
N ALA A 639 33.27 -18.08 20.76
CA ALA A 639 32.17 -17.45 20.05
C ALA A 639 32.31 -17.81 18.56
N SER A 640 31.35 -18.54 18.01
CA SER A 640 31.38 -18.95 16.60
C SER A 640 29.98 -19.19 16.03
N GLN A 641 29.90 -19.24 14.70
CA GLN A 641 28.73 -19.65 13.94
C GLN A 641 29.27 -20.41 12.69
N PRO A 642 28.67 -21.53 12.24
CA PRO A 642 29.29 -22.44 11.28
C PRO A 642 29.76 -21.84 9.95
N ASN A 643 29.11 -20.77 9.45
CA ASN A 643 29.45 -20.07 8.22
C ASN A 643 30.07 -18.67 8.48
N GLY A 644 30.25 -18.28 9.75
CA GLY A 644 30.77 -16.97 10.15
C GLY A 644 29.76 -15.81 10.15
N PHE A 645 28.47 -16.06 9.87
CA PHE A 645 27.42 -15.04 9.85
C PHE A 645 26.89 -14.72 11.25
N ALA A 646 27.78 -14.24 12.13
CA ALA A 646 27.44 -13.79 13.47
C ALA A 646 28.38 -12.68 13.96
N THR A 647 27.90 -11.89 14.91
CA THR A 647 28.72 -11.03 15.75
C THR A 647 28.77 -11.58 17.18
N TYR A 648 29.80 -11.21 17.94
CA TYR A 648 29.92 -11.54 19.36
C TYR A 648 30.09 -10.27 20.19
N SER A 649 29.75 -10.38 21.47
CA SER A 649 30.15 -9.46 22.53
C SER A 649 30.52 -10.25 23.77
N PHE A 650 31.64 -9.90 24.39
CA PHE A 650 32.10 -10.36 25.69
C PHE A 650 31.97 -9.21 26.69
N GLN A 651 31.48 -9.48 27.90
CA GLN A 651 31.44 -8.51 29.00
C GLN A 651 32.12 -9.09 30.23
N LEU A 652 32.96 -8.28 30.86
CA LEU A 652 33.46 -8.53 32.21
C LEU A 652 32.78 -7.54 33.16
N ILE A 653 32.19 -8.05 34.23
CA ILE A 653 31.54 -7.25 35.28
C ILE A 653 32.31 -7.49 36.57
N LYS A 654 32.63 -6.43 37.31
CA LYS A 654 33.27 -6.47 38.63
C LYS A 654 32.28 -5.99 39.70
N GLY A 655 31.82 -6.90 40.54
CA GLY A 655 30.72 -6.66 41.46
C GLY A 655 29.43 -6.34 40.69
N VAL A 656 29.09 -5.06 40.60
CA VAL A 656 27.92 -4.54 39.86
C VAL A 656 28.29 -3.60 38.70
N ASN A 657 29.58 -3.41 38.42
CA ASN A 657 30.06 -2.44 37.43
C ASN A 657 30.71 -3.16 36.23
N PRO A 658 30.35 -2.85 34.99
CA PRO A 658 31.10 -3.27 33.81
C PRO A 658 32.57 -2.82 33.91
N LEU A 659 33.49 -3.70 33.56
CA LEU A 659 34.94 -3.45 33.56
C LEU A 659 35.47 -3.57 32.13
N PRO A 660 35.80 -2.45 31.46
CA PRO A 660 36.38 -2.47 30.13
C PRO A 660 37.71 -3.22 30.10
N LEU A 661 37.92 -4.04 29.07
CA LEU A 661 39.18 -4.72 28.79
C LEU A 661 39.93 -4.00 27.65
N PRO A 662 41.27 -4.07 27.61
CA PRO A 662 42.07 -3.41 26.57
C PRO A 662 42.00 -4.11 25.19
N GLN A 663 41.59 -5.38 25.14
CA GLN A 663 41.34 -6.11 23.89
C GLN A 663 39.93 -5.82 23.33
N PRO A 664 39.70 -6.02 22.00
CA PRO A 664 38.36 -5.98 21.42
C PRO A 664 37.43 -6.99 22.09
N THR A 665 36.38 -6.49 22.75
CA THR A 665 35.35 -7.30 23.42
C THR A 665 34.12 -7.56 22.53
N GLY A 666 34.20 -7.31 21.22
CA GLY A 666 33.12 -7.62 20.30
C GLY A 666 33.43 -7.30 18.85
N GLY A 667 32.61 -7.82 17.94
CA GLY A 667 32.80 -7.71 16.49
C GLY A 667 32.29 -8.96 15.75
N PRO A 668 32.63 -9.16 14.47
CA PRO A 668 32.33 -10.40 13.74
C PRO A 668 33.01 -11.62 14.40
N VAL A 669 32.36 -12.79 14.41
CA VAL A 669 32.94 -14.01 15.00
C VAL A 669 34.23 -14.47 14.30
N SER A 670 34.43 -14.10 13.02
CA SER A 670 35.68 -14.33 12.29
C SER A 670 36.89 -13.57 12.84
N GLY A 671 36.67 -12.54 13.66
CA GLY A 671 37.69 -11.76 14.34
C GLY A 671 37.78 -12.00 15.85
N VAL A 672 37.24 -13.12 16.35
CA VAL A 672 37.25 -13.42 17.79
C VAL A 672 38.69 -13.60 18.31
N VAL A 673 39.01 -12.90 19.39
CA VAL A 673 40.28 -13.06 20.12
C VAL A 673 39.96 -13.72 21.47
N SER A 674 40.54 -14.89 21.72
CA SER A 674 40.33 -15.65 22.95
C SER A 674 41.61 -16.45 23.27
N PRO A 675 42.05 -16.51 24.54
CA PRO A 675 41.46 -15.84 25.71
C PRO A 675 41.68 -14.32 25.70
N LEU A 676 40.77 -13.59 26.34
CA LEU A 676 41.08 -12.23 26.81
C LEU A 676 41.91 -12.32 28.09
N SER A 677 42.68 -11.28 28.41
CA SER A 677 43.47 -11.28 29.63
C SER A 677 43.78 -9.89 30.17
N ASP A 678 43.86 -9.79 31.49
CA ASP A 678 44.25 -8.56 32.17
C ASP A 678 45.02 -8.88 33.44
N THR A 679 45.76 -7.90 33.94
CA THR A 679 46.60 -8.02 35.13
C THR A 679 45.78 -8.12 36.41
N VAL A 680 46.22 -8.92 37.37
CA VAL A 680 45.64 -8.94 38.72
C VAL A 680 45.62 -7.52 39.32
N ALA A 681 46.68 -6.72 39.10
CA ALA A 681 46.73 -5.34 39.56
C ALA A 681 45.57 -4.46 39.03
N HIS A 682 45.30 -4.48 37.72
CA HIS A 682 44.22 -3.69 37.11
C HIS A 682 42.83 -4.23 37.51
N LEU A 683 42.61 -5.54 37.37
CA LEU A 683 41.34 -6.19 37.73
C LEU A 683 40.97 -5.94 39.20
N MET A 684 41.93 -6.04 40.12
CA MET A 684 41.67 -5.84 41.55
C MET A 684 41.58 -4.37 41.95
N GLY A 685 42.49 -3.51 41.45
CA GLY A 685 42.61 -2.12 41.88
C GLY A 685 42.67 -2.00 43.41
N ALA A 686 41.81 -1.15 43.98
CA ALA A 686 41.72 -0.98 45.43
C ALA A 686 41.24 -2.24 46.20
N CYS A 687 40.43 -3.10 45.59
CA CYS A 687 39.84 -4.27 46.24
C CYS A 687 40.88 -5.34 46.59
N ASN A 688 40.80 -5.96 47.77
CA ASN A 688 41.59 -7.17 48.11
C ASN A 688 40.82 -8.47 47.85
N THR A 689 39.50 -8.38 47.69
CA THR A 689 38.66 -9.47 47.20
C THR A 689 37.60 -8.84 46.30
N ALA A 690 37.36 -9.41 45.14
CA ALA A 690 36.35 -8.93 44.21
C ALA A 690 35.73 -10.11 43.46
N GLY A 691 34.40 -10.10 43.38
CA GLY A 691 33.64 -11.00 42.50
C GLY A 691 33.57 -10.43 41.08
N PHE A 692 33.64 -11.32 40.11
CA PHE A 692 33.59 -11.04 38.69
C PHE A 692 32.57 -11.96 38.01
N ALA A 693 31.92 -11.46 36.97
CA ALA A 693 31.12 -12.25 36.05
C ALA A 693 31.61 -12.01 34.62
N GLU A 694 31.75 -13.09 33.87
CA GLU A 694 32.03 -13.09 32.44
C GLU A 694 30.76 -13.50 31.72
N GLU A 695 30.37 -12.74 30.69
CA GLU A 695 29.26 -13.08 29.80
C GLU A 695 29.75 -13.01 28.35
N VAL A 696 29.42 -14.01 27.55
CA VAL A 696 29.57 -13.97 26.10
C VAL A 696 28.21 -14.17 25.44
N TYR A 697 27.89 -13.29 24.50
CA TYR A 697 26.71 -13.35 23.66
C TYR A 697 27.15 -13.38 22.20
N VAL A 698 26.51 -14.24 21.39
CA VAL A 698 26.81 -14.44 19.97
C VAL A 698 25.50 -14.30 19.20
N ALA A 699 25.39 -13.21 18.45
CA ALA A 699 24.22 -12.83 17.68
C ALA A 699 24.34 -13.33 16.24
N ALA A 700 23.44 -14.21 15.81
CA ALA A 700 23.32 -14.63 14.43
C ALA A 700 22.90 -13.44 13.55
N MET A 701 23.51 -13.29 12.38
CA MET A 701 23.16 -12.25 11.40
C MET A 701 21.98 -12.65 10.50
N ALA A 702 21.47 -13.89 10.63
CA ALA A 702 20.32 -14.36 9.88
C ALA A 702 19.09 -13.46 10.11
N ASN A 703 18.37 -13.16 9.04
CA ASN A 703 17.24 -12.24 9.05
C ASN A 703 16.09 -12.80 8.17
N ASN A 704 14.88 -12.29 8.33
CA ASN A 704 13.76 -12.68 7.47
C ASN A 704 13.09 -11.49 6.75
N GLY A 705 13.77 -10.35 6.63
CA GLY A 705 13.18 -9.13 6.08
C GLY A 705 12.17 -8.42 6.99
N TRP A 706 11.74 -9.01 8.12
CA TRP A 706 11.03 -8.30 9.19
C TRP A 706 11.90 -8.11 10.44
N GLY A 707 12.87 -8.99 10.70
CA GLY A 707 13.79 -8.87 11.82
C GLY A 707 14.95 -9.87 11.81
N ARG A 708 15.92 -9.64 12.70
CA ARG A 708 17.00 -10.59 13.01
C ARG A 708 16.45 -11.81 13.72
N GLN A 709 16.93 -13.00 13.35
CA GLN A 709 16.44 -14.28 13.85
C GLN A 709 17.18 -14.70 15.13
N SER A 710 16.83 -14.06 16.26
CA SER A 710 17.50 -14.26 17.55
C SER A 710 17.37 -15.68 18.14
N GLN A 711 16.47 -16.52 17.62
CA GLN A 711 16.40 -17.94 17.96
C GLN A 711 17.65 -18.77 17.57
N TYR A 712 18.55 -18.18 16.77
CA TYR A 712 19.84 -18.74 16.41
C TYR A 712 21.01 -18.16 17.22
N ASP A 713 20.74 -17.21 18.12
CA ASP A 713 21.75 -16.63 19.02
C ASP A 713 22.17 -17.65 20.09
N ALA A 714 23.33 -17.45 20.70
CA ALA A 714 23.82 -18.26 21.81
C ALA A 714 24.50 -17.38 22.86
N SER A 715 24.40 -17.77 24.13
CA SER A 715 25.13 -17.11 25.22
C SER A 715 25.65 -18.10 26.25
N ALA A 716 26.67 -17.66 26.99
CA ALA A 716 27.19 -18.36 28.16
C ALA A 716 27.67 -17.34 29.19
N ALA A 717 27.58 -17.69 30.48
CA ALA A 717 28.07 -16.86 31.56
C ALA A 717 28.73 -17.72 32.65
N ILE A 718 29.73 -17.17 33.33
CA ILE A 718 30.38 -17.75 34.51
C ILE A 718 30.73 -16.64 35.51
N ALA A 719 30.86 -16.98 36.78
CA ALA A 719 31.33 -16.07 37.82
C ALA A 719 32.54 -16.64 38.57
N PHE A 720 33.43 -15.77 39.01
CA PHE A 720 34.59 -16.13 39.82
C PHE A 720 34.94 -15.02 40.82
N VAL A 721 35.77 -15.33 41.81
CA VAL A 721 36.24 -14.38 42.83
C VAL A 721 37.76 -14.38 42.84
N LEU A 722 38.38 -13.22 42.62
CA LEU A 722 39.81 -13.05 42.87
C LEU A 722 40.04 -12.67 44.33
N ALA A 723 40.91 -13.42 45.00
CA ALA A 723 41.31 -13.23 46.39
C ALA A 723 42.79 -13.64 46.61
N PRO A 724 43.47 -13.15 47.66
CA PRO A 724 44.80 -13.61 48.04
C PRO A 724 44.83 -15.05 48.59
#